data_AF-A0A8T3B050-F1
#
_entry.id   AF-A0A8T3B050-F1
#
_cell.length_a   1.000
_cell.length_b   1.000
_cell.length_c   1.000
_cell.angle_alpha   90.00
_cell.angle_beta   90.00
_cell.angle_gamma   90.00
#
_symmetry.space_group_name_H-M   'P 1'
#
loop_
_entity.id
_entity.type
_entity.pdbx_description
1 polymer ?
#
loop_
_entity_poly.entity_id
_entity_poly.type
_entity_poly.pdbx_seq_one_letter_code
_entity_poly.pdbx_strand_id
1 'polypeptide(L)'
;MAARASQAYRPHRRIHRHAGRPRSRRRPHRLWGRHSPRHFCPRSPSDPCWPHFSQLSNNKDENATASTNELTYDNEAQAIIELFAKWSILMLHAGGDSKRVPWANPMGKVFLPLPYLAADNPDGPVPLLFDHILAISSNARQAFKNEGGIFIMTGDVLPIFDASTIILPDDASCIITVPITVDIASNHGVVVASRNGVTNESYSLCLVDNLLQKPSMEALIESEAILHDGRALLDTGIIAIRGKAWVELAMLAYSSCHIVIQKLLGSRNEMSLYEDLVAAWVPAKHEWLKQRPLGKELVHALGGQKMFSYCAYGLSFLHFGTSSEVLDHLNGADSSLVGRRHLCYVPDTTFCDIAASAVILSSKISPGVSIGEDSLVYDSSLSGRIQIGSQSIVVGVNTEGACIETQDEIEFILPNRHCLWEVPLVGCMETIIIYCGLQDNPKRPAEDDGTFCGKPWRKVLLDLGIQETDLWSSPDTKDKCLWTARIFPVLSPSKMLSLGMWLMGSKFFDRKDMISTWKSSRRVSLEELHCSIHFPRICEAARNHHADLASGIAKACMAYGLLGRDISQLCDEILQKDTSGTEICKKLLSLCPTLEAQNPGVLPRSRAYQVQVDLLRACRDDSAACALEQKIWTAVANETASAVKFESQDRIFDSGETNCKLNGNNNHENIIFQSRKVVVELPVRVDFVGGWSDTPPWSLERSGCVLNMAIKLEGYLPIKTEIETTEHTGIIIIDDANNELHIKDPGSICTPFDKDDHFRLVKSALLVSGIVHHKILVGSGLRIRTWADVPRGSGLGTSSILAAAVVKGLLSLMREDESKENVARIVLVLEQIMGTGGGWQDQIGGLYPGIKCTYSFPGHLLRLQVFPLVLSPQLVRHLEQRLLIVFTGQVRLANQVLQKVVTRYLRRDNLLISSIKRLAALAKMGREALMNGDIDEVGDIMQEAWRLHQELDPYCSNEFVDKLFAFANPYCVGYKLVGAGGGGFALLLAKDHCCAQELRRALENSPDLDVKTYNWSIFLG
;
A
#
# COMPACT_ATOMS: atom_id res chain seq x y z
N MET A 1 -18.76 -37.27 -6.57
CA MET A 1 -19.28 -38.61 -6.24
C MET A 1 -19.30 -38.73 -4.71
N ALA A 2 -20.50 -38.98 -4.16
CA ALA A 2 -20.83 -39.34 -2.77
C ALA A 2 -20.48 -38.34 -1.64
N ALA A 3 -21.21 -38.23 -0.54
CA ALA A 3 -22.65 -38.20 -0.22
C ALA A 3 -22.75 -37.98 1.31
N ARG A 4 -23.70 -37.12 1.72
CA ARG A 4 -24.53 -37.19 2.95
C ARG A 4 -23.88 -37.41 4.33
N ALA A 5 -24.15 -36.48 5.25
CA ALA A 5 -24.95 -36.77 6.44
C ALA A 5 -25.53 -35.49 7.08
N SER A 6 -26.85 -35.41 7.05
CA SER A 6 -27.72 -34.50 7.80
C SER A 6 -28.06 -35.09 9.17
N GLN A 7 -28.16 -34.26 10.22
CA GLN A 7 -29.21 -34.44 11.23
C GLN A 7 -29.46 -33.15 12.03
N ALA A 8 -30.74 -32.79 12.08
CA ALA A 8 -31.33 -31.64 12.75
C ALA A 8 -31.77 -32.00 14.19
N TYR A 9 -31.89 -31.01 15.10
CA TYR A 9 -32.96 -31.02 16.11
C TYR A 9 -33.33 -29.59 16.58
N ARG A 10 -34.64 -29.40 16.79
CA ARG A 10 -35.43 -28.17 16.94
C ARG A 10 -35.35 -27.49 18.33
N PRO A 11 -35.80 -26.22 18.44
CA PRO A 11 -35.86 -25.44 19.68
C PRO A 11 -37.16 -25.65 20.48
N HIS A 12 -37.09 -25.52 21.81
CA HIS A 12 -38.26 -25.53 22.71
C HIS A 12 -38.66 -24.11 23.15
N ARG A 13 -39.93 -23.76 22.90
CA ARG A 13 -40.69 -22.64 23.50
C ARG A 13 -41.29 -23.03 24.85
N ARG A 14 -41.31 -22.10 25.82
CA ARG A 14 -42.35 -21.86 26.88
C ARG A 14 -42.14 -20.41 27.39
N ILE A 15 -42.91 -19.40 26.98
CA ILE A 15 -44.18 -18.88 27.55
C ILE A 15 -44.20 -18.78 29.08
N HIS A 16 -44.14 -17.54 29.61
CA HIS A 16 -45.07 -17.04 30.63
C HIS A 16 -45.25 -15.52 30.50
N ARG A 17 -46.52 -15.12 30.35
CA ARG A 17 -47.02 -13.74 30.43
C ARG A 17 -47.22 -13.38 31.91
N HIS A 18 -46.86 -12.17 32.31
CA HIS A 18 -47.63 -11.42 33.31
C HIS A 18 -47.61 -9.93 32.96
N ALA A 19 -48.82 -9.39 32.81
CA ALA A 19 -49.12 -8.00 32.56
C ALA A 19 -49.18 -7.22 33.89
N GLY A 20 -48.66 -5.99 33.88
CA GLY A 20 -48.82 -5.03 34.96
C GLY A 20 -48.34 -3.64 34.54
N ARG A 21 -49.26 -2.80 34.03
CA ARG A 21 -49.10 -1.33 34.00
C ARG A 21 -49.53 -0.78 35.38
N PRO A 22 -48.93 0.31 35.88
CA PRO A 22 -49.50 1.62 35.57
C PRO A 22 -48.47 2.74 35.29
N ARG A 23 -49.02 3.82 34.75
CA ARG A 23 -48.43 5.08 34.30
C ARG A 23 -47.71 5.85 35.40
N SER A 24 -46.60 6.53 35.07
CA SER A 24 -46.36 7.90 35.54
C SER A 24 -45.51 8.69 34.53
N ARG A 25 -46.00 9.88 34.17
CA ARG A 25 -45.36 10.88 33.30
C ARG A 25 -44.07 11.40 33.95
N ARG A 26 -42.94 11.42 33.24
CA ARG A 26 -41.82 12.34 33.54
C ARG A 26 -41.21 12.87 32.24
N ARG A 27 -41.16 14.20 32.16
CA ARG A 27 -40.45 15.01 31.15
C ARG A 27 -38.94 14.76 31.28
N PRO A 28 -38.13 14.77 30.20
CA PRO A 28 -36.68 14.88 30.35
C PRO A 28 -36.35 16.34 30.69
N HIS A 29 -35.96 16.56 31.94
CA HIS A 29 -35.33 17.80 32.37
C HIS A 29 -33.89 17.86 31.83
N ARG A 30 -33.57 19.00 31.21
CA ARG A 30 -32.21 19.54 31.06
C ARG A 30 -31.48 19.43 32.41
N LEU A 31 -30.23 18.97 32.41
CA LEU A 31 -29.20 19.30 33.43
C LEU A 31 -27.86 18.67 33.02
N TRP A 32 -26.97 19.46 32.40
CA TRP A 32 -25.52 19.33 32.57
C TRP A 32 -25.02 20.71 32.98
N GLY A 33 -24.53 20.82 34.20
CA GLY A 33 -24.14 22.07 34.84
C GLY A 33 -22.63 22.25 34.81
N ARG A 34 -22.21 23.41 34.29
CA ARG A 34 -21.06 24.25 34.70
C ARG A 34 -19.87 23.51 35.34
N HIS A 35 -18.77 23.37 34.61
CA HIS A 35 -17.41 23.54 35.13
C HIS A 35 -16.48 24.08 34.03
N SER A 36 -15.76 25.15 34.36
CA SER A 36 -14.85 25.90 33.47
C SER A 36 -13.53 25.15 33.26
N PRO A 37 -12.95 25.08 32.05
CA PRO A 37 -11.53 24.82 31.89
C PRO A 37 -10.76 26.14 32.13
N ARG A 38 -9.88 26.15 33.14
CA ARG A 38 -8.85 27.19 33.27
C ARG A 38 -7.73 26.85 32.29
N HIS A 39 -7.33 27.87 31.53
CA HIS A 39 -6.29 27.84 30.51
C HIS A 39 -4.97 27.22 30.96
N PHE A 40 -4.36 26.45 30.07
CA PHE A 40 -2.90 26.32 29.96
C PHE A 40 -2.48 26.83 28.59
N CYS A 41 -1.61 27.84 28.61
CA CYS A 41 -0.92 28.41 27.46
C CYS A 41 0.50 27.82 27.48
N PRO A 42 0.95 27.03 26.49
CA PRO A 42 2.35 26.66 26.40
C PRO A 42 3.13 27.84 25.81
N ARG A 43 4.25 28.19 26.47
CA ARG A 43 5.21 29.19 25.99
C ARG A 43 5.72 28.79 24.60
N SER A 44 5.72 29.77 23.71
CA SER A 44 6.25 29.75 22.35
C SER A 44 7.75 29.42 22.28
N PRO A 45 8.17 28.65 21.26
CA PRO A 45 9.43 28.90 20.58
C PRO A 45 9.17 29.30 19.12
N SER A 46 9.71 30.47 18.75
CA SER A 46 10.01 30.98 17.39
C SER A 46 8.86 31.05 16.36
N ASP A 47 8.44 32.29 16.10
CA ASP A 47 7.54 32.72 15.02
C ASP A 47 8.02 32.31 13.61
N PRO A 48 7.13 31.91 12.69
CA PRO A 48 7.23 32.27 11.28
C PRO A 48 6.47 33.58 11.04
N CYS A 49 7.20 34.58 10.52
CA CYS A 49 6.70 35.91 10.19
C CYS A 49 5.40 35.88 9.36
N TRP A 50 4.30 36.37 9.95
CA TRP A 50 3.17 36.94 9.21
C TRP A 50 3.33 38.47 9.18
N PRO A 51 2.96 39.18 8.09
CA PRO A 51 3.14 40.63 8.01
C PRO A 51 2.22 41.34 9.00
N HIS A 52 2.81 42.12 9.92
CA HIS A 52 2.11 43.03 10.80
C HIS A 52 1.44 44.16 9.99
N PHE A 53 0.12 44.26 10.01
CA PHE A 53 -0.60 45.47 9.63
C PHE A 53 -0.85 46.33 10.87
N SER A 54 -0.15 47.46 10.93
CA SER A 54 -0.31 48.51 11.94
C SER A 54 -1.50 49.41 11.61
N GLN A 55 -2.23 49.79 12.67
CA GLN A 55 -3.26 50.83 12.65
C GLN A 55 -2.68 52.17 12.17
N LEU A 56 -3.32 52.80 11.18
CA LEU A 56 -3.14 54.21 10.87
C LEU A 56 -4.43 54.98 11.20
N SER A 57 -4.30 55.78 12.25
CA SER A 57 -5.28 56.74 12.73
C SER A 57 -5.35 57.99 11.85
N ASN A 58 -6.58 58.48 11.65
CA ASN A 58 -7.00 59.88 11.48
C ASN A 58 -6.03 60.88 10.82
N ASN A 59 -6.45 61.38 9.65
CA ASN A 59 -6.51 62.83 9.44
C ASN A 59 -7.67 63.20 8.52
N LYS A 60 -8.42 64.21 8.97
CA LYS A 60 -9.46 64.92 8.22
C LYS A 60 -8.77 65.84 7.19
N ASP A 61 -9.36 65.98 6.00
CA ASP A 61 -9.68 67.28 5.42
C ASP A 61 -10.71 67.14 4.28
N GLU A 62 -11.57 68.15 4.21
CA GLU A 62 -12.85 68.20 3.50
C GLU A 62 -12.74 68.67 2.04
N ASN A 63 -13.84 68.42 1.30
CA ASN A 63 -14.30 69.01 0.03
C ASN A 63 -13.81 68.37 -1.29
N ALA A 64 -14.69 67.58 -1.94
CA ALA A 64 -15.49 68.07 -3.08
C ALA A 64 -16.40 66.97 -3.71
N THR A 65 -17.69 67.32 -3.80
CA THR A 65 -18.68 66.96 -4.84
C THR A 65 -19.08 65.51 -5.12
N ALA A 66 -20.39 65.30 -4.94
CA ALA A 66 -21.20 64.12 -5.21
C ALA A 66 -21.01 63.45 -6.59
N SER A 67 -20.82 62.13 -6.54
CA SER A 67 -21.31 61.17 -7.54
C SER A 67 -21.57 59.82 -6.89
N THR A 68 -22.80 59.32 -7.05
CA THR A 68 -23.25 57.91 -7.00
C THR A 68 -22.42 56.93 -6.14
N ASN A 69 -22.86 56.69 -4.91
CA ASN A 69 -22.43 55.56 -4.08
C ASN A 69 -22.96 54.24 -4.65
N GLU A 70 -22.22 53.63 -5.58
CA GLU A 70 -22.12 52.16 -5.65
C GLU A 70 -20.98 51.74 -4.72
N LEU A 71 -21.31 50.92 -3.73
CA LEU A 71 -20.40 50.40 -2.72
C LEU A 71 -19.29 49.57 -3.39
N THR A 72 -18.09 50.14 -3.49
CA THR A 72 -16.84 49.41 -3.70
C THR A 72 -16.59 48.48 -2.52
N TYR A 73 -17.03 47.22 -2.63
CA TYR A 73 -16.45 46.13 -1.82
C TYR A 73 -15.07 45.79 -2.41
N ASP A 74 -14.09 45.60 -1.52
CA ASP A 74 -12.65 45.46 -1.77
C ASP A 74 -12.25 44.45 -2.86
N ASN A 75 -11.51 44.92 -3.88
CA ASN A 75 -10.86 44.05 -4.88
C ASN A 75 -9.94 42.98 -4.26
N GLU A 76 -9.37 43.22 -3.08
CA GLU A 76 -8.53 42.25 -2.36
C GLU A 76 -9.33 41.09 -1.77
N ALA A 77 -10.53 41.35 -1.25
CA ALA A 77 -11.43 40.32 -0.72
C ALA A 77 -11.87 39.35 -1.82
N GLN A 78 -12.25 39.90 -2.97
CA GLN A 78 -12.64 39.13 -4.14
C GLN A 78 -11.49 38.22 -4.61
N ALA A 79 -10.26 38.74 -4.67
CA ALA A 79 -9.08 37.99 -5.06
C ALA A 79 -8.75 36.82 -4.11
N ILE A 80 -8.92 37.02 -2.80
CA ILE A 80 -8.73 35.96 -1.79
C ILE A 80 -9.82 34.88 -1.94
N ILE A 81 -11.07 35.26 -2.13
CA ILE A 81 -12.18 34.31 -2.34
C ILE A 81 -11.96 33.49 -3.61
N GLU A 82 -11.53 34.11 -4.70
CA GLU A 82 -11.18 33.42 -5.95
C GLU A 82 -10.01 32.44 -5.78
N LEU A 83 -9.08 32.74 -4.87
CA LEU A 83 -7.98 31.85 -4.54
C LEU A 83 -8.47 30.64 -3.73
N PHE A 84 -9.27 30.84 -2.68
CA PHE A 84 -9.88 29.75 -1.92
C PHE A 84 -10.83 28.89 -2.77
N ALA A 85 -11.53 29.49 -3.73
CA ALA A 85 -12.41 28.78 -4.66
C ALA A 85 -11.66 27.76 -5.54
N LYS A 86 -10.34 27.86 -5.66
CA LYS A 86 -9.48 26.91 -6.40
C LYS A 86 -8.82 25.86 -5.51
N TRP A 87 -8.92 25.98 -4.18
CA TRP A 87 -8.26 25.05 -3.26
C TRP A 87 -9.08 23.78 -3.07
N SER A 88 -8.40 22.63 -3.04
CA SER A 88 -8.98 21.36 -2.60
C SER A 88 -8.57 21.12 -1.15
N ILE A 89 -9.55 21.03 -0.24
CA ILE A 89 -9.32 20.92 1.19
C ILE A 89 -9.87 19.60 1.72
N LEU A 90 -9.03 18.82 2.41
CA LEU A 90 -9.47 17.71 3.24
C LEU A 90 -9.61 18.20 4.69
N MET A 91 -10.79 18.05 5.28
CA MET A 91 -11.05 18.36 6.67
C MET A 91 -11.38 17.07 7.43
N LEU A 92 -10.48 16.66 8.32
CA LEU A 92 -10.72 15.53 9.21
C LEU A 92 -11.16 16.05 10.58
N HIS A 93 -12.36 15.68 11.00
CA HIS A 93 -12.76 16.01 12.36
C HIS A 93 -12.03 15.10 13.35
N ALA A 94 -11.42 15.68 14.38
CA ALA A 94 -10.68 14.93 15.40
C ALA A 94 -11.56 14.00 16.27
N GLY A 95 -12.89 14.17 16.20
CA GLY A 95 -13.84 13.49 17.08
C GLY A 95 -13.88 14.11 18.48
N GLY A 96 -14.63 13.51 19.40
CA GLY A 96 -14.60 13.92 20.83
C GLY A 96 -13.43 13.30 21.60
N ASP A 97 -13.36 13.53 22.92
CA ASP A 97 -12.31 13.04 23.86
C ASP A 97 -12.07 11.50 23.90
N SER A 98 -12.71 10.73 23.02
CA SER A 98 -12.44 9.30 22.81
C SER A 98 -12.51 8.43 24.07
N LYS A 99 -13.33 8.85 25.05
CA LYS A 99 -13.39 8.22 26.38
C LYS A 99 -13.77 6.74 26.38
N ARG A 100 -14.35 6.20 25.29
CA ARG A 100 -14.73 4.78 25.15
C ARG A 100 -13.65 3.91 24.50
N VAL A 101 -12.53 4.51 24.09
CA VAL A 101 -11.32 3.82 23.64
C VAL A 101 -10.13 4.42 24.42
N PRO A 102 -10.10 4.23 25.75
CA PRO A 102 -9.20 4.99 26.63
C PRO A 102 -7.72 4.76 26.34
N TRP A 103 -7.34 3.59 25.85
CA TRP A 103 -5.96 3.26 25.46
C TRP A 103 -5.49 4.01 24.19
N ALA A 104 -6.41 4.40 23.30
CA ALA A 104 -6.09 5.17 22.10
C ALA A 104 -6.13 6.69 22.34
N ASN A 105 -6.62 7.11 23.51
CA ASN A 105 -6.76 8.53 23.86
C ASN A 105 -5.41 9.31 23.80
N PRO A 106 -4.27 8.78 24.30
CA PRO A 106 -3.02 9.53 24.28
C PRO A 106 -2.58 10.03 22.90
N MET A 107 -2.80 9.23 21.85
CA MET A 107 -2.47 9.57 20.47
C MET A 107 -3.65 10.20 19.71
N GLY A 108 -4.88 9.76 20.02
CA GLY A 108 -6.10 10.10 19.29
C GLY A 108 -6.55 8.96 18.38
N LYS A 109 -7.87 8.83 18.18
CA LYS A 109 -8.47 7.71 17.41
C LYS A 109 -8.02 7.63 15.96
N VAL A 110 -7.75 8.78 15.33
CA VAL A 110 -7.30 8.80 13.94
C VAL A 110 -5.95 8.11 13.76
N PHE A 111 -5.18 7.95 14.85
CA PHE A 111 -3.90 7.24 14.87
C PHE A 111 -4.02 5.83 15.46
N LEU A 112 -5.21 5.23 15.44
CA LEU A 112 -5.39 3.82 15.77
C LEU A 112 -4.55 2.94 14.81
N PRO A 113 -3.80 1.96 15.35
CA PRO A 113 -3.08 1.02 14.51
C PRO A 113 -4.08 0.12 13.77
N LEU A 114 -4.05 0.18 12.45
CA LEU A 114 -5.01 -0.51 11.60
C LEU A 114 -4.28 -1.23 10.46
N PRO A 115 -3.76 -2.43 10.71
CA PRO A 115 -2.82 -3.13 9.83
C PRO A 115 -3.50 -3.77 8.59
N TYR A 116 -4.51 -3.12 8.01
CA TYR A 116 -4.99 -3.49 6.68
C TYR A 116 -3.88 -3.26 5.65
N LEU A 117 -3.66 -4.23 4.76
CA LEU A 117 -2.60 -4.25 3.73
C LEU A 117 -1.17 -4.22 4.29
N ALA A 118 -1.00 -4.29 5.61
CA ALA A 118 0.29 -4.24 6.26
C ALA A 118 1.18 -5.46 5.91
N ALA A 119 0.56 -6.58 5.53
CA ALA A 119 1.25 -7.79 5.07
C ALA A 119 2.14 -7.56 3.84
N ASP A 120 1.85 -6.53 3.03
CA ASP A 120 2.65 -6.19 1.85
C ASP A 120 3.95 -5.48 2.22
N ASN A 121 4.03 -4.81 3.37
CA ASN A 121 5.19 -4.03 3.83
C ASN A 121 5.55 -4.34 5.29
N PRO A 122 5.99 -5.58 5.62
CA PRO A 122 6.12 -6.03 7.01
C PRO A 122 7.24 -5.33 7.81
N ASP A 123 8.11 -4.57 7.13
CA ASP A 123 9.24 -3.83 7.70
C ASP A 123 8.96 -2.32 7.84
N GLY A 124 7.84 -1.83 7.31
CA GLY A 124 7.48 -0.42 7.38
C GLY A 124 6.72 -0.02 8.64
N PRO A 125 6.32 1.26 8.74
CA PRO A 125 5.43 1.70 9.80
C PRO A 125 4.09 0.96 9.73
N VAL A 126 3.48 0.74 10.90
CA VAL A 126 2.14 0.16 10.99
C VAL A 126 1.14 1.15 10.38
N PRO A 127 0.34 0.77 9.37
CA PRO A 127 -0.67 1.65 8.82
C PRO A 127 -1.66 2.10 9.90
N LEU A 128 -1.96 3.38 9.95
CA LEU A 128 -2.89 3.99 10.88
C LEU A 128 -4.24 4.24 10.21
N LEU A 129 -5.29 4.42 11.00
CA LEU A 129 -6.60 4.85 10.48
C LEU A 129 -6.49 6.11 9.59
N PHE A 130 -5.64 7.06 9.98
CA PHE A 130 -5.33 8.26 9.21
C PHE A 130 -4.81 7.95 7.80
N ASP A 131 -3.90 6.98 7.66
CA ASP A 131 -3.27 6.65 6.38
C ASP A 131 -4.31 6.11 5.39
N HIS A 132 -5.23 5.28 5.89
CA HIS A 132 -6.34 4.75 5.08
C HIS A 132 -7.31 5.86 4.67
N ILE A 133 -7.67 6.76 5.60
CA ILE A 133 -8.50 7.93 5.31
C ILE A 133 -7.85 8.82 4.24
N LEU A 134 -6.53 9.03 4.34
CA LEU A 134 -5.78 9.81 3.36
C LEU A 134 -5.77 9.15 1.97
N ALA A 135 -5.62 7.82 1.92
CA ALA A 135 -5.68 7.07 0.66
C ALA A 135 -7.06 7.21 -0.02
N ILE A 136 -8.14 7.03 0.74
CA ILE A 136 -9.51 7.13 0.21
C ILE A 136 -9.83 8.55 -0.25
N SER A 137 -9.49 9.55 0.56
CA SER A 137 -9.74 10.97 0.22
C SER A 137 -8.92 11.45 -0.98
N SER A 138 -7.70 10.94 -1.17
CA SER A 138 -6.89 11.20 -2.36
C SER A 138 -7.61 10.72 -3.64
N ASN A 139 -8.22 9.54 -3.61
CA ASN A 139 -9.03 9.02 -4.72
C ASN A 139 -10.31 9.84 -4.94
N ALA A 140 -10.97 10.26 -3.84
CA ALA A 140 -12.17 11.09 -3.90
C ALA A 140 -11.93 12.43 -4.61
N ARG A 141 -10.69 12.93 -4.66
CA ARG A 141 -10.33 14.18 -5.36
C ARG A 141 -10.75 14.17 -6.83
N GLN A 142 -10.76 13.01 -7.49
CA GLN A 142 -11.18 12.89 -8.89
C GLN A 142 -12.64 13.35 -9.09
N ALA A 143 -13.51 13.13 -8.10
CA ALA A 143 -14.91 13.54 -8.13
C ALA A 143 -15.09 15.08 -8.14
N PHE A 144 -14.07 15.84 -7.75
CA PHE A 144 -14.07 17.30 -7.80
C PHE A 144 -13.67 17.87 -9.18
N LYS A 145 -13.38 17.03 -10.18
CA LYS A 145 -13.08 17.46 -11.57
C LYS A 145 -11.97 18.52 -11.69
N ASN A 146 -10.97 18.48 -10.80
CA ASN A 146 -9.89 19.48 -10.66
C ASN A 146 -10.38 20.90 -10.30
N GLU A 147 -11.60 21.04 -9.79
CA GLU A 147 -12.11 22.29 -9.20
C GLU A 147 -11.81 22.35 -7.70
N GLY A 148 -11.91 23.54 -7.11
CA GLY A 148 -11.82 23.69 -5.66
C GLY A 148 -13.05 23.15 -4.93
N GLY A 149 -12.86 22.77 -3.68
CA GLY A 149 -13.90 22.18 -2.86
C GLY A 149 -13.34 21.65 -1.55
N ILE A 150 -14.25 21.22 -0.69
CA ILE A 150 -13.92 20.64 0.61
C ILE A 150 -14.51 19.23 0.74
N PHE A 151 -13.68 18.31 1.20
CA PHE A 151 -14.04 16.95 1.56
C PHE A 151 -13.87 16.77 3.07
N ILE A 152 -14.96 16.49 3.77
CA ILE A 152 -15.01 16.35 5.22
C ILE A 152 -15.16 14.87 5.55
N MET A 153 -14.35 14.37 6.46
CA MET A 153 -14.46 13.00 6.97
C MET A 153 -14.29 12.95 8.49
N THR A 154 -14.70 11.82 9.06
CA THR A 154 -14.61 11.55 10.49
C THR A 154 -13.32 10.82 10.85
N GLY A 155 -12.63 11.24 11.92
CA GLY A 155 -11.41 10.58 12.40
C GLY A 155 -11.61 9.23 13.11
N ASP A 156 -12.84 8.70 13.19
CA ASP A 156 -13.16 7.44 13.85
C ASP A 156 -14.01 6.46 13.00
N VAL A 157 -14.07 6.70 11.69
CA VAL A 157 -14.68 5.78 10.72
C VAL A 157 -13.69 5.53 9.59
N LEU A 158 -13.58 4.28 9.17
CA LEU A 158 -12.97 3.91 7.90
C LEU A 158 -14.07 3.53 6.89
N PRO A 159 -14.32 4.34 5.85
CA PRO A 159 -15.23 3.97 4.78
C PRO A 159 -14.48 3.21 3.68
N ILE A 160 -14.77 1.92 3.53
CA ILE A 160 -14.11 1.09 2.50
C ILE A 160 -14.99 1.05 1.25
N PHE A 161 -14.58 1.77 0.21
CA PHE A 161 -15.22 1.80 -1.11
C PHE A 161 -14.31 2.45 -2.17
N ASP A 162 -14.64 2.28 -3.45
CA ASP A 162 -13.96 2.98 -4.53
C ASP A 162 -14.42 4.44 -4.64
N ALA A 163 -13.68 5.33 -3.97
CA ALA A 163 -13.96 6.76 -3.96
C ALA A 163 -13.74 7.47 -5.31
N SER A 164 -13.06 6.86 -6.28
CA SER A 164 -12.88 7.46 -7.61
C SER A 164 -14.19 7.52 -8.40
N THR A 165 -15.14 6.65 -8.06
CA THR A 165 -16.45 6.55 -8.71
C THR A 165 -17.50 7.54 -8.18
N ILE A 166 -17.16 8.33 -7.16
CA ILE A 166 -18.12 9.27 -6.54
C ILE A 166 -18.56 10.29 -7.58
N ILE A 167 -19.88 10.48 -7.69
CA ILE A 167 -20.47 11.54 -8.50
C ILE A 167 -21.03 12.62 -7.59
N LEU A 168 -20.42 13.79 -7.64
CA LEU A 168 -20.87 14.96 -6.88
C LEU A 168 -21.79 15.86 -7.72
N PRO A 169 -22.88 16.40 -7.12
CA PRO A 169 -23.74 17.38 -7.79
C PRO A 169 -22.96 18.67 -8.10
N ASP A 170 -23.34 19.35 -9.18
CA ASP A 170 -22.84 20.70 -9.47
C ASP A 170 -23.38 21.71 -8.45
N ASP A 171 -22.52 22.63 -8.00
CA ASP A 171 -22.88 23.76 -7.13
C ASP A 171 -23.53 23.44 -5.76
N ALA A 172 -23.47 22.19 -5.26
CA ALA A 172 -24.18 21.78 -4.05
C ALA A 172 -23.31 21.03 -3.02
N SER A 173 -23.87 20.83 -1.82
CA SER A 173 -23.31 19.95 -0.80
C SER A 173 -23.86 18.53 -0.94
N CYS A 174 -23.04 17.54 -0.62
CA CYS A 174 -23.36 16.13 -0.76
C CYS A 174 -22.93 15.36 0.49
N ILE A 175 -23.85 14.62 1.12
CA ILE A 175 -23.56 13.64 2.17
C ILE A 175 -23.44 12.25 1.56
N ILE A 176 -22.38 11.52 1.91
CA ILE A 176 -22.24 10.12 1.50
C ILE A 176 -22.96 9.24 2.52
N THR A 177 -23.78 8.32 2.03
CA THR A 177 -24.61 7.43 2.87
C THR A 177 -24.45 5.98 2.45
N VAL A 178 -24.80 5.07 3.36
CA VAL A 178 -24.86 3.63 3.09
C VAL A 178 -26.15 3.05 3.69
N PRO A 179 -26.83 2.11 3.03
CA PRO A 179 -28.00 1.46 3.62
C PRO A 179 -27.58 0.51 4.73
N ILE A 180 -28.07 0.74 5.93
CA ILE A 180 -27.77 -0.07 7.11
C ILE A 180 -29.04 -0.61 7.78
N THR A 181 -28.89 -1.65 8.60
CA THR A 181 -29.99 -2.24 9.36
C THR A 181 -30.51 -1.27 10.44
N VAL A 182 -31.79 -1.41 10.78
CA VAL A 182 -32.49 -0.44 11.63
C VAL A 182 -31.97 -0.42 13.08
N ASP A 183 -31.40 -1.53 13.55
CA ASP A 183 -30.75 -1.65 14.85
C ASP A 183 -29.48 -0.78 14.95
N ILE A 184 -28.67 -0.75 13.88
CA ILE A 184 -27.51 0.13 13.78
C ILE A 184 -27.99 1.58 13.63
N ALA A 185 -28.96 1.82 12.74
CA ALA A 185 -29.51 3.16 12.48
C ALA A 185 -30.02 3.86 13.76
N SER A 186 -30.56 3.10 14.72
CA SER A 186 -31.05 3.64 16.00
C SER A 186 -29.95 4.25 16.89
N ASN A 187 -28.69 3.86 16.68
CA ASN A 187 -27.54 4.32 17.46
C ASN A 187 -26.74 5.44 16.76
N HIS A 188 -27.07 5.75 15.51
CA HIS A 188 -26.32 6.65 14.64
C HIS A 188 -27.22 7.74 14.02
N GLY A 189 -26.61 8.65 13.24
CA GLY A 189 -27.36 9.63 12.43
C GLY A 189 -27.99 8.94 11.22
N VAL A 190 -29.19 9.37 10.83
CA VAL A 190 -29.93 8.82 9.70
C VAL A 190 -30.38 9.95 8.77
N VAL A 191 -30.15 9.76 7.47
CA VAL A 191 -30.56 10.68 6.42
C VAL A 191 -31.92 10.26 5.87
N VAL A 192 -32.85 11.21 5.77
CA VAL A 192 -34.13 11.02 5.09
C VAL A 192 -33.98 11.61 3.69
N ALA A 193 -33.90 10.74 2.69
CA ALA A 193 -33.74 11.12 1.29
C ALA A 193 -35.10 11.21 0.58
N SER A 194 -35.21 12.16 -0.35
CA SER A 194 -36.38 12.33 -1.20
C SER A 194 -36.60 11.13 -2.12
N ARG A 195 -37.87 10.86 -2.45
CA ARG A 195 -38.26 9.78 -3.37
C ARG A 195 -37.89 10.06 -4.83
N ASN A 196 -37.56 11.31 -5.15
CA ASN A 196 -37.17 11.74 -6.49
C ASN A 196 -35.64 11.90 -6.54
N GLY A 197 -34.97 11.08 -7.36
CA GLY A 197 -33.52 11.11 -7.52
C GLY A 197 -33.03 10.26 -8.70
N VAL A 198 -31.74 10.35 -8.99
CA VAL A 198 -31.08 9.52 -10.00
C VAL A 198 -30.62 8.24 -9.33
N THR A 199 -31.12 7.08 -9.79
CA THR A 199 -30.74 5.76 -9.25
C THR A 199 -30.12 4.93 -10.36
N ASN A 200 -28.99 4.30 -10.07
CA ASN A 200 -28.33 3.32 -10.93
C ASN A 200 -28.02 2.05 -10.11
N GLU A 201 -27.46 1.01 -10.73
CA GLU A 201 -27.13 -0.24 -10.05
C GLU A 201 -26.08 -0.07 -8.93
N SER A 202 -25.18 0.92 -9.06
CA SER A 202 -24.07 1.14 -8.14
C SER A 202 -24.29 2.24 -7.09
N TYR A 203 -25.18 3.21 -7.35
CA TYR A 203 -25.44 4.33 -6.44
C TYR A 203 -26.83 4.95 -6.60
N SER A 204 -27.27 5.73 -5.62
CA SER A 204 -28.39 6.68 -5.79
C SER A 204 -28.03 8.08 -5.32
N LEU A 205 -28.53 9.10 -6.02
CA LEU A 205 -28.35 10.52 -5.72
C LEU A 205 -29.71 11.20 -5.54
N CYS A 206 -30.04 11.56 -4.30
CA CYS A 206 -31.35 12.11 -3.92
C CYS A 206 -31.20 13.40 -3.10
N LEU A 207 -32.23 14.25 -3.08
CA LEU A 207 -32.25 15.41 -2.18
C LEU A 207 -32.40 14.97 -0.72
N VAL A 208 -31.75 15.65 0.23
CA VAL A 208 -31.97 15.40 1.67
C VAL A 208 -33.19 16.18 2.16
N ASP A 209 -34.24 15.47 2.55
CA ASP A 209 -35.47 16.07 3.09
C ASP A 209 -35.34 16.34 4.59
N ASN A 210 -34.69 15.44 5.35
CA ASN A 210 -34.52 15.58 6.80
C ASN A 210 -33.32 14.78 7.31
N LEU A 211 -32.94 15.02 8.57
CA LEU A 211 -31.86 14.34 9.28
C LEU A 211 -32.33 13.93 10.67
N LEU A 212 -31.99 12.74 11.13
CA LEU A 212 -32.40 12.22 12.42
C LEU A 212 -31.17 11.82 13.21
N GLN A 213 -31.09 12.20 14.49
CA GLN A 213 -29.95 11.89 15.34
C GLN A 213 -30.35 10.83 16.36
N LYS A 214 -29.77 9.63 16.25
CA LYS A 214 -30.06 8.46 17.11
C LYS A 214 -31.56 8.23 17.29
N PRO A 215 -32.31 8.08 16.17
CA PRO A 215 -33.76 8.00 16.22
C PRO A 215 -34.23 6.70 16.87
N SER A 216 -35.40 6.74 17.51
CA SER A 216 -36.12 5.52 17.86
C SER A 216 -36.73 4.88 16.61
N MET A 217 -37.09 3.59 16.71
CA MET A 217 -37.85 2.89 15.67
C MET A 217 -39.12 3.64 15.25
N GLU A 218 -39.81 4.26 16.21
CA GLU A 218 -41.03 5.04 15.96
C GLU A 218 -40.71 6.29 15.13
N ALA A 219 -39.64 7.01 15.47
CA ALA A 219 -39.22 8.21 14.76
C ALA A 219 -38.77 7.91 13.31
N LEU A 220 -38.16 6.74 13.07
CA LEU A 220 -37.78 6.29 11.73
C LEU A 220 -39.00 6.04 10.84
N ILE A 221 -40.05 5.43 11.39
CA ILE A 221 -41.30 5.16 10.66
C ILE A 221 -42.06 6.47 10.39
N GLU A 222 -42.21 7.32 11.40
CA GLU A 222 -42.94 8.60 11.28
C GLU A 222 -42.29 9.55 10.27
N SER A 223 -40.96 9.49 10.14
CA SER A 223 -40.20 10.34 9.22
C SER A 223 -39.99 9.71 7.83
N GLU A 224 -40.63 8.56 7.55
CA GLU A 224 -40.45 7.79 6.30
C GLU A 224 -38.96 7.49 5.97
N ALA A 225 -38.13 7.26 6.99
CA ALA A 225 -36.68 7.09 6.84
C ALA A 225 -36.26 5.67 6.40
N ILE A 226 -37.21 4.74 6.32
CA ILE A 226 -36.98 3.32 5.99
C ILE A 226 -37.21 3.12 4.49
N LEU A 227 -36.18 2.62 3.81
CA LEU A 227 -36.18 2.26 2.40
C LEU A 227 -37.07 1.03 2.12
N HIS A 228 -37.36 0.80 0.84
CA HIS A 228 -38.21 -0.32 0.39
C HIS A 228 -37.65 -1.71 0.74
N ASP A 229 -36.34 -1.81 0.97
CA ASP A 229 -35.64 -3.04 1.37
C ASP A 229 -35.58 -3.22 2.91
N GLY A 230 -36.19 -2.32 3.68
CA GLY A 230 -36.24 -2.36 5.14
C GLY A 230 -35.00 -1.78 5.84
N ARG A 231 -34.07 -1.15 5.10
CA ARG A 231 -32.89 -0.48 5.66
C ARG A 231 -33.10 1.04 5.79
N ALA A 232 -32.19 1.71 6.49
CA ALA A 232 -32.16 3.17 6.59
C ALA A 232 -30.82 3.72 6.07
N LEU A 233 -30.82 4.96 5.57
CA LEU A 233 -29.59 5.61 5.09
C LEU A 233 -28.79 6.16 6.26
N LEU A 234 -27.63 5.55 6.52
CA LEU A 234 -26.71 5.98 7.57
C LEU A 234 -26.03 7.29 7.19
N ASP A 235 -26.01 8.25 8.12
CA ASP A 235 -25.08 9.37 8.09
C ASP A 235 -23.66 8.85 8.39
N THR A 236 -22.82 8.77 7.36
CA THR A 236 -21.43 8.29 7.50
C THR A 236 -20.48 9.34 8.07
N GLY A 237 -20.92 10.60 8.19
CA GLY A 237 -20.06 11.73 8.55
C GLY A 237 -19.14 12.21 7.43
N ILE A 238 -19.35 11.74 6.20
CA ILE A 238 -18.59 12.16 5.01
C ILE A 238 -19.40 13.17 4.21
N ILE A 239 -18.83 14.36 4.00
CA ILE A 239 -19.46 15.44 3.24
C ILE A 239 -18.51 15.93 2.15
N ALA A 240 -19.04 16.14 0.96
CA ALA A 240 -18.34 16.78 -0.13
C ALA A 240 -19.08 18.06 -0.54
N ILE A 241 -18.35 19.15 -0.79
CA ILE A 241 -18.92 20.43 -1.20
C ILE A 241 -18.12 20.97 -2.38
N ARG A 242 -18.79 21.27 -3.50
CA ARG A 242 -18.17 21.92 -4.66
C ARG A 242 -19.01 23.08 -5.22
N GLY A 243 -18.39 23.87 -6.09
CA GLY A 243 -19.05 24.95 -6.83
C GLY A 243 -19.56 26.07 -5.91
N LYS A 244 -20.74 26.63 -6.20
CA LYS A 244 -21.31 27.76 -5.44
C LYS A 244 -21.40 27.53 -3.93
N ALA A 245 -21.82 26.34 -3.49
CA ALA A 245 -21.88 26.02 -2.06
C ALA A 245 -20.51 26.12 -1.35
N TRP A 246 -19.41 25.78 -2.06
CA TRP A 246 -18.05 25.97 -1.55
C TRP A 246 -17.66 27.45 -1.49
N VAL A 247 -17.97 28.21 -2.56
CA VAL A 247 -17.69 29.65 -2.62
C VAL A 247 -18.43 30.40 -1.50
N GLU A 248 -19.70 30.10 -1.24
CA GLU A 248 -20.47 30.70 -0.14
C GLU A 248 -19.89 30.39 1.24
N LEU A 249 -19.41 29.16 1.44
CA LEU A 249 -18.71 28.79 2.68
C LEU A 249 -17.38 29.55 2.85
N ALA A 250 -16.62 29.70 1.77
CA ALA A 250 -15.38 30.50 1.76
C ALA A 250 -15.67 31.98 2.01
N MET A 251 -16.72 32.54 1.42
CA MET A 251 -17.18 33.91 1.68
C MET A 251 -17.57 34.11 3.14
N LEU A 252 -18.33 33.18 3.73
CA LEU A 252 -18.69 33.23 5.14
C LEU A 252 -17.44 33.22 6.04
N ALA A 253 -16.47 32.36 5.73
CA ALA A 253 -15.21 32.31 6.46
C ALA A 253 -14.46 33.66 6.35
N TYR A 254 -14.38 34.25 5.17
CA TYR A 254 -13.70 35.54 5.00
C TYR A 254 -14.43 36.70 5.71
N SER A 255 -15.73 36.86 5.46
CA SER A 255 -16.51 38.01 5.92
C SER A 255 -16.83 38.00 7.43
N SER A 256 -16.77 36.85 8.10
CA SER A 256 -17.29 36.70 9.47
C SER A 256 -16.33 36.05 10.48
N CYS A 257 -15.18 35.50 10.07
CA CYS A 257 -14.29 34.70 10.94
C CYS A 257 -13.91 35.39 12.26
N HIS A 258 -13.44 36.64 12.24
CA HIS A 258 -12.98 37.32 13.46
C HIS A 258 -14.10 37.60 14.47
N ILE A 259 -15.26 38.09 14.01
CA ILE A 259 -16.38 38.46 14.87
C ILE A 259 -17.05 37.19 15.44
N VAL A 260 -17.22 36.18 14.59
CA VAL A 260 -17.87 34.91 14.92
C VAL A 260 -17.06 34.13 15.96
N ILE A 261 -15.75 34.01 15.76
CA ILE A 261 -14.86 33.30 16.69
C ILE A 261 -14.77 34.05 18.03
N GLN A 262 -14.62 35.38 18.01
CA GLN A 262 -14.60 36.17 19.25
C GLN A 262 -15.91 36.03 20.04
N LYS A 263 -17.07 36.00 19.37
CA LYS A 263 -18.38 35.82 20.01
C LYS A 263 -18.54 34.43 20.62
N LEU A 264 -18.06 33.37 19.95
CA LEU A 264 -18.03 32.01 20.51
C LEU A 264 -17.11 31.92 21.73
N LEU A 265 -15.87 32.41 21.61
CA LEU A 265 -14.88 32.41 22.70
C LEU A 265 -15.35 33.23 23.91
N GLY A 266 -15.92 34.41 23.67
CA GLY A 266 -16.45 35.29 24.71
C GLY A 266 -17.69 34.73 25.41
N SER A 267 -18.56 34.04 24.68
CA SER A 267 -19.77 33.42 25.25
C SER A 267 -19.54 32.04 25.88
N ARG A 268 -18.40 31.40 25.60
CA ARG A 268 -18.09 30.01 25.99
C ARG A 268 -19.17 29.01 25.57
N ASN A 269 -19.88 29.31 24.48
CA ASN A 269 -20.89 28.41 23.93
C ASN A 269 -20.21 27.39 23.02
N GLU A 270 -20.60 26.12 23.16
CA GLU A 270 -20.14 25.04 22.30
C GLU A 270 -20.92 25.02 20.98
N MET A 271 -20.22 24.78 19.87
CA MET A 271 -20.80 24.64 18.53
C MET A 271 -20.40 23.28 17.96
N SER A 272 -21.32 22.60 17.27
CA SER A 272 -21.02 21.34 16.60
C SER A 272 -20.82 21.66 15.12
N LEU A 273 -19.57 21.83 14.69
CA LEU A 273 -19.27 22.28 13.33
C LEU A 273 -19.96 21.41 12.26
N TYR A 274 -19.92 20.10 12.43
CA TYR A 274 -20.57 19.15 11.53
C TYR A 274 -22.09 19.32 11.51
N GLU A 275 -22.75 19.19 12.67
CA GLU A 275 -24.21 19.22 12.75
C GLU A 275 -24.78 20.58 12.32
N ASP A 276 -24.10 21.67 12.68
CA ASP A 276 -24.56 23.03 12.45
C ASP A 276 -24.40 23.44 10.96
N LEU A 277 -23.34 22.98 10.27
CA LEU A 277 -23.18 23.18 8.82
C LEU A 277 -24.20 22.36 8.03
N VAL A 278 -24.32 21.07 8.34
CA VAL A 278 -25.27 20.17 7.68
C VAL A 278 -26.71 20.67 7.85
N ALA A 279 -27.07 21.10 9.05
CA ALA A 279 -28.40 21.67 9.33
C ALA A 279 -28.67 22.96 8.56
N ALA A 280 -27.65 23.71 8.11
CA ALA A 280 -27.83 24.92 7.31
C ALA A 280 -28.30 24.59 5.89
N TRP A 281 -27.82 23.49 5.29
CA TRP A 281 -28.20 23.04 3.95
C TRP A 281 -29.48 22.19 3.89
N VAL A 282 -30.05 21.83 5.05
CA VAL A 282 -31.29 21.03 5.15
C VAL A 282 -32.42 21.90 5.72
N PRO A 283 -33.37 22.36 4.89
CA PRO A 283 -34.44 23.30 5.31
C PRO A 283 -35.24 22.83 6.53
N ALA A 284 -35.50 21.52 6.67
CA ALA A 284 -36.21 20.95 7.80
C ALA A 284 -35.52 21.20 9.17
N LYS A 285 -34.23 21.58 9.18
CA LYS A 285 -33.44 21.86 10.38
C LYS A 285 -33.24 23.33 10.68
N HIS A 286 -33.71 24.25 9.84
CA HIS A 286 -33.48 25.68 10.03
C HIS A 286 -34.02 26.21 11.37
N GLU A 287 -35.21 25.79 11.80
CA GLU A 287 -35.78 26.23 13.08
C GLU A 287 -35.02 25.69 14.30
N TRP A 288 -34.44 24.49 14.19
CA TRP A 288 -33.55 23.94 15.21
C TRP A 288 -32.21 24.70 15.24
N LEU A 289 -31.62 24.96 14.07
CA LEU A 289 -30.33 25.62 13.94
C LEU A 289 -30.40 27.08 14.42
N LYS A 290 -31.45 27.83 14.11
CA LYS A 290 -31.63 29.24 14.54
C LYS A 290 -31.59 29.44 16.06
N GLN A 291 -31.80 28.39 16.85
CA GLN A 291 -31.72 28.43 18.32
C GLN A 291 -30.31 28.21 18.86
N ARG A 292 -29.37 27.76 18.02
CA ARG A 292 -27.98 27.47 18.36
C ARG A 292 -27.07 28.68 18.16
N PRO A 293 -25.87 28.68 18.76
CA PRO A 293 -24.87 29.72 18.50
C PRO A 293 -24.65 29.87 16.99
N LEU A 294 -24.70 31.11 16.48
CA LEU A 294 -24.47 31.47 15.07
C LEU A 294 -25.49 30.91 14.06
N GLY A 295 -26.51 30.16 14.49
CA GLY A 295 -27.40 29.48 13.56
C GLY A 295 -28.18 30.39 12.62
N LYS A 296 -28.53 31.62 13.05
CA LYS A 296 -29.16 32.62 12.17
C LYS A 296 -28.23 33.08 11.05
N GLU A 297 -26.96 33.25 11.36
CA GLU A 297 -25.91 33.67 10.41
C GLU A 297 -25.64 32.54 9.42
N LEU A 298 -25.55 31.29 9.91
CA LEU A 298 -25.39 30.09 9.07
C LEU A 298 -26.57 29.86 8.12
N VAL A 299 -27.82 29.95 8.60
CA VAL A 299 -29.00 29.82 7.73
C VAL A 299 -29.07 30.94 6.70
N HIS A 300 -28.68 32.16 7.05
CA HIS A 300 -28.67 33.27 6.11
C HIS A 300 -27.63 33.10 5.00
N ALA A 301 -26.42 32.64 5.36
CA ALA A 301 -25.31 32.52 4.43
C ALA A 301 -25.39 31.25 3.56
N LEU A 302 -25.79 30.11 4.13
CA LEU A 302 -25.71 28.80 3.48
C LEU A 302 -27.07 28.20 3.12
N GLY A 303 -28.16 28.72 3.69
CA GLY A 303 -29.51 28.15 3.53
C GLY A 303 -30.12 28.31 2.14
N GLY A 304 -29.48 29.07 1.24
CA GLY A 304 -29.84 29.14 -0.18
C GLY A 304 -29.47 27.88 -0.97
N GLN A 305 -28.53 27.09 -0.46
CA GLN A 305 -28.07 25.85 -1.08
C GLN A 305 -28.81 24.64 -0.52
N LYS A 306 -28.79 23.55 -1.29
CA LYS A 306 -29.43 22.28 -0.95
C LYS A 306 -28.38 21.20 -0.74
N MET A 307 -28.69 20.26 0.16
CA MET A 307 -27.89 19.07 0.37
C MET A 307 -28.46 17.85 -0.38
N PHE A 308 -27.59 17.12 -1.06
CA PHE A 308 -27.89 15.82 -1.69
C PHE A 308 -27.30 14.67 -0.88
N SER A 309 -27.88 13.49 -1.01
CA SER A 309 -27.40 12.23 -0.46
C SER A 309 -26.91 11.36 -1.61
N TYR A 310 -25.62 11.00 -1.60
CA TYR A 310 -25.03 9.97 -2.45
C TYR A 310 -24.99 8.66 -1.67
N CYS A 311 -25.85 7.72 -2.02
CA CYS A 311 -25.88 6.39 -1.42
C CYS A 311 -24.92 5.46 -2.16
N ALA A 312 -23.84 5.07 -1.51
CA ALA A 312 -22.85 4.14 -2.03
C ALA A 312 -23.19 2.71 -1.60
N TYR A 313 -23.79 1.91 -2.49
CA TYR A 313 -24.24 0.54 -2.15
C TYR A 313 -23.07 -0.41 -1.85
N GLY A 314 -21.90 -0.19 -2.45
CA GLY A 314 -20.69 -0.98 -2.22
C GLY A 314 -19.84 -0.53 -1.03
N LEU A 315 -20.28 0.48 -0.26
CA LEU A 315 -19.52 1.01 0.87
C LEU A 315 -19.64 0.11 2.10
N SER A 316 -18.50 -0.30 2.67
CA SER A 316 -18.43 -0.90 4.00
C SER A 316 -18.06 0.17 5.04
N PHE A 317 -18.83 0.23 6.12
CA PHE A 317 -18.71 1.25 7.17
C PHE A 317 -18.11 0.63 8.43
N LEU A 318 -16.83 0.92 8.70
CA LEU A 318 -16.14 0.45 9.91
C LEU A 318 -16.03 1.58 10.92
N HIS A 319 -16.78 1.49 12.02
CA HIS A 319 -16.78 2.48 13.10
C HIS A 319 -15.92 2.05 14.29
N PHE A 320 -15.04 2.94 14.74
CA PHE A 320 -14.11 2.73 15.86
C PHE A 320 -14.55 3.53 17.11
N GLY A 321 -15.74 3.20 17.61
CA GLY A 321 -16.38 3.87 18.73
C GLY A 321 -16.00 3.33 20.11
N THR A 322 -15.60 2.07 20.20
CA THR A 322 -15.30 1.31 21.41
C THR A 322 -14.10 0.38 21.20
N SER A 323 -13.44 -0.03 22.29
CA SER A 323 -12.33 -0.97 22.22
C SER A 323 -12.72 -2.35 21.67
N SER A 324 -13.97 -2.79 21.88
CA SER A 324 -14.49 -4.03 21.29
C SER A 324 -14.58 -3.96 19.78
N GLU A 325 -15.18 -2.88 19.25
CA GLU A 325 -15.32 -2.69 17.80
C GLU A 325 -13.95 -2.71 17.09
N VAL A 326 -12.91 -2.16 17.71
CA VAL A 326 -11.54 -2.25 17.16
C VAL A 326 -11.11 -3.71 16.97
N LEU A 327 -11.30 -4.57 17.97
CA LEU A 327 -10.98 -6.00 17.84
C LEU A 327 -11.91 -6.72 16.87
N ASP A 328 -13.20 -6.39 16.87
CA ASP A 328 -14.18 -7.00 15.97
C ASP A 328 -13.81 -6.74 14.50
N HIS A 329 -13.35 -5.54 14.16
CA HIS A 329 -12.91 -5.19 12.80
C HIS A 329 -11.60 -5.88 12.39
N LEU A 330 -10.66 -6.07 13.32
CA LEU A 330 -9.42 -6.81 13.06
C LEU A 330 -9.67 -8.31 12.82
N ASN A 331 -10.77 -8.85 13.36
CA ASN A 331 -11.13 -10.27 13.28
C ASN A 331 -12.31 -10.57 12.34
N GLY A 332 -12.89 -9.54 11.70
CA GLY A 332 -14.10 -9.64 10.89
C GLY A 332 -13.93 -10.31 9.52
N ALA A 333 -14.93 -10.15 8.65
CA ALA A 333 -14.93 -10.72 7.30
C ALA A 333 -13.72 -10.26 6.45
N ASP A 334 -13.24 -9.03 6.68
CA ASP A 334 -12.07 -8.44 6.00
C ASP A 334 -10.72 -8.85 6.62
N SER A 335 -10.72 -9.83 7.52
CA SER A 335 -9.51 -10.24 8.25
C SER A 335 -8.43 -10.88 7.37
N SER A 336 -8.71 -11.21 6.11
CA SER A 336 -7.71 -11.62 5.12
C SER A 336 -6.75 -10.49 4.75
N LEU A 337 -7.19 -9.23 4.88
CA LEU A 337 -6.38 -8.04 4.58
C LEU A 337 -5.56 -7.58 5.79
N VAL A 338 -5.82 -8.13 6.98
CA VAL A 338 -5.18 -7.74 8.24
C VAL A 338 -3.83 -8.43 8.39
N GLY A 339 -2.75 -7.64 8.33
CA GLY A 339 -1.40 -8.07 8.68
C GLY A 339 -1.27 -8.32 10.18
N ARG A 340 -1.25 -9.60 10.58
CA ARG A 340 -1.23 -9.99 12.01
C ARG A 340 0.14 -9.89 12.68
N ARG A 341 1.20 -9.80 11.89
CA ARG A 341 2.59 -9.68 12.37
C ARG A 341 3.25 -8.59 11.55
N HIS A 342 3.60 -7.49 12.20
CA HIS A 342 4.16 -6.31 11.53
C HIS A 342 5.21 -5.65 12.41
N LEU A 343 6.39 -5.37 11.85
CA LEU A 343 7.54 -4.81 12.58
C LEU A 343 7.71 -5.45 13.98
N CYS A 344 7.68 -6.78 14.05
CA CYS A 344 7.69 -7.49 15.33
C CYS A 344 8.85 -8.48 15.41
N TYR A 345 9.42 -8.59 16.61
CA TYR A 345 10.40 -9.62 16.94
C TYR A 345 9.74 -10.65 17.85
N VAL A 346 9.63 -11.89 17.34
CA VAL A 346 9.08 -13.03 18.07
C VAL A 346 10.07 -14.19 17.92
N PRO A 347 10.60 -14.76 19.01
CA PRO A 347 11.50 -15.92 18.98
C PRO A 347 10.74 -17.16 18.51
N ASP A 348 11.47 -18.25 18.27
CA ASP A 348 10.89 -19.50 17.78
C ASP A 348 9.69 -19.96 18.63
N THR A 349 8.62 -20.34 17.91
CA THR A 349 7.29 -20.68 18.44
C THR A 349 7.27 -21.77 19.52
N THR A 350 8.34 -22.54 19.70
CA THR A 350 8.44 -23.54 20.77
C THR A 350 8.53 -22.92 22.16
N PHE A 351 8.86 -21.63 22.27
CA PHE A 351 9.05 -20.95 23.55
C PHE A 351 7.98 -19.90 23.88
N CYS A 352 7.05 -19.63 22.95
CA CYS A 352 5.94 -18.70 23.15
C CYS A 352 4.63 -19.33 22.67
N ASP A 353 3.58 -19.24 23.48
CA ASP A 353 2.25 -19.74 23.10
C ASP A 353 1.39 -18.59 22.59
N ILE A 354 1.47 -18.32 21.29
CA ILE A 354 0.82 -17.17 20.65
C ILE A 354 -0.24 -17.67 19.67
N ALA A 355 -1.50 -17.31 19.91
CA ALA A 355 -2.60 -17.64 19.02
C ALA A 355 -2.40 -17.07 17.59
N ALA A 356 -2.78 -17.85 16.58
CA ALA A 356 -2.67 -17.45 15.17
C ALA A 356 -3.53 -16.22 14.83
N SER A 357 -4.67 -16.02 15.53
CA SER A 357 -5.55 -14.87 15.33
C SER A 357 -5.09 -13.60 16.04
N ALA A 358 -4.16 -13.69 17.00
CA ALA A 358 -3.63 -12.52 17.68
C ALA A 358 -2.96 -11.57 16.67
N VAL A 359 -3.00 -10.26 16.94
CA VAL A 359 -2.40 -9.20 16.13
C VAL A 359 -1.26 -8.59 16.93
N ILE A 360 -0.03 -8.66 16.40
CA ILE A 360 1.20 -8.18 17.05
C ILE A 360 1.88 -7.19 16.11
N LEU A 361 1.96 -5.93 16.56
CA LEU A 361 2.37 -4.78 15.76
C LEU A 361 3.45 -4.02 16.52
N SER A 362 4.56 -3.66 15.86
CA SER A 362 5.65 -2.88 16.48
C SER A 362 6.05 -3.41 17.86
N SER A 363 6.17 -4.74 18.03
CA SER A 363 6.31 -5.32 19.37
C SER A 363 7.39 -6.39 19.45
N LYS A 364 8.05 -6.45 20.60
CA LYS A 364 9.05 -7.46 20.96
C LYS A 364 8.42 -8.43 21.96
N ILE A 365 8.36 -9.70 21.58
CA ILE A 365 7.87 -10.77 22.45
C ILE A 365 9.07 -11.65 22.80
N SER A 366 9.34 -11.89 24.08
CA SER A 366 10.43 -12.76 24.52
C SER A 366 9.92 -14.17 24.85
N PRO A 367 10.81 -15.18 24.98
CA PRO A 367 10.43 -16.52 25.46
C PRO A 367 9.65 -16.46 26.79
N GLY A 368 8.64 -17.32 26.96
CA GLY A 368 7.82 -17.39 28.18
C GLY A 368 6.55 -16.54 28.15
N VAL A 369 6.32 -15.77 27.08
CA VAL A 369 5.08 -14.99 26.88
C VAL A 369 4.02 -15.82 26.16
N SER A 370 2.78 -15.74 26.64
CA SER A 370 1.60 -16.34 25.99
C SER A 370 0.55 -15.27 25.65
N ILE A 371 -0.08 -15.40 24.48
CA ILE A 371 -1.07 -14.45 23.95
C ILE A 371 -2.26 -15.22 23.39
N GLY A 372 -3.43 -14.98 23.98
CA GLY A 372 -4.70 -15.58 23.59
C GLY A 372 -5.24 -15.07 22.25
N GLU A 373 -6.31 -15.74 21.80
CA GLU A 373 -6.99 -15.47 20.54
C GLU A 373 -7.53 -14.03 20.46
N ASP A 374 -7.53 -13.47 19.26
CA ASP A 374 -8.21 -12.21 18.92
C ASP A 374 -7.74 -11.00 19.73
N SER A 375 -6.52 -11.07 20.27
CA SER A 375 -5.89 -10.02 21.08
C SER A 375 -5.00 -9.11 20.23
N LEU A 376 -4.87 -7.85 20.62
CA LEU A 376 -4.01 -6.84 20.00
C LEU A 376 -2.85 -6.48 20.93
N VAL A 377 -1.62 -6.63 20.45
CA VAL A 377 -0.40 -6.14 21.12
C VAL A 377 0.28 -5.13 20.20
N TYR A 378 0.40 -3.88 20.66
CA TYR A 378 0.96 -2.78 19.88
C TYR A 378 2.03 -2.02 20.67
N ASP A 379 3.13 -1.67 20.01
CA ASP A 379 4.21 -0.84 20.56
C ASP A 379 4.72 -1.32 21.93
N SER A 380 4.82 -2.64 22.14
CA SER A 380 5.09 -3.25 23.46
C SER A 380 6.33 -4.15 23.46
N SER A 381 7.02 -4.19 24.60
CA SER A 381 8.16 -5.08 24.88
C SER A 381 7.84 -6.01 26.07
N LEU A 382 7.53 -7.26 25.75
CA LEU A 382 7.07 -8.26 26.71
C LEU A 382 8.17 -9.30 27.01
N SER A 383 8.50 -9.45 28.29
CA SER A 383 9.55 -10.33 28.80
C SER A 383 9.17 -10.91 30.17
N GLY A 384 9.62 -12.13 30.45
CA GLY A 384 9.23 -12.87 31.67
C GLY A 384 8.02 -13.78 31.46
N ARG A 385 7.40 -14.22 32.55
CA ARG A 385 6.23 -15.12 32.55
C ARG A 385 4.94 -14.32 32.45
N ILE A 386 4.67 -13.84 31.24
CA ILE A 386 3.50 -13.01 30.94
C ILE A 386 2.43 -13.83 30.21
N GLN A 387 1.20 -13.78 30.72
CA GLN A 387 0.03 -14.37 30.06
C GLN A 387 -0.99 -13.31 29.72
N ILE A 388 -1.23 -13.12 28.42
CA ILE A 388 -2.29 -12.25 27.88
C ILE A 388 -3.47 -13.11 27.47
N GLY A 389 -4.61 -12.91 28.11
CA GLY A 389 -5.86 -13.58 27.78
C GLY A 389 -6.41 -13.24 26.39
N SER A 390 -7.42 -13.98 25.95
CA SER A 390 -8.09 -13.74 24.67
C SER A 390 -8.91 -12.44 24.66
N GLN A 391 -9.07 -11.83 23.49
CA GLN A 391 -9.80 -10.58 23.27
C GLN A 391 -9.27 -9.43 24.15
N SER A 392 -7.96 -9.34 24.33
CA SER A 392 -7.31 -8.34 25.16
C SER A 392 -6.47 -7.36 24.34
N ILE A 393 -6.27 -6.15 24.85
CA ILE A 393 -5.52 -5.08 24.18
C ILE A 393 -4.35 -4.66 25.05
N VAL A 394 -3.13 -4.70 24.52
CA VAL A 394 -1.91 -4.29 25.20
C VAL A 394 -1.19 -3.24 24.35
N VAL A 395 -0.94 -2.05 24.91
CA VAL A 395 -0.37 -0.91 24.17
C VAL A 395 0.74 -0.21 24.95
N GLY A 396 1.92 -0.03 24.34
CA GLY A 396 3.00 0.77 24.92
C GLY A 396 3.70 0.14 26.12
N VAL A 397 3.42 -1.12 26.47
CA VAL A 397 3.85 -1.72 27.74
C VAL A 397 5.29 -2.24 27.62
N ASN A 398 6.18 -1.75 28.49
CA ASN A 398 7.56 -2.24 28.55
C ASN A 398 7.85 -2.95 29.88
N THR A 399 8.01 -4.27 29.80
CA THR A 399 8.30 -5.13 30.97
C THR A 399 9.78 -5.42 31.16
N GLU A 400 10.64 -5.16 30.17
CA GLU A 400 12.08 -5.39 30.29
C GLU A 400 12.70 -4.52 31.39
N GLY A 401 12.28 -3.25 31.46
CA GLY A 401 12.71 -2.34 32.52
C GLY A 401 12.36 -2.85 33.92
N ALA A 402 11.18 -3.47 34.06
CA ALA A 402 10.72 -4.02 35.32
C ALA A 402 11.49 -5.30 35.72
N CYS A 403 11.84 -6.16 34.76
CA CYS A 403 12.67 -7.35 35.00
C CYS A 403 14.10 -6.99 35.45
N ILE A 404 14.66 -5.88 34.94
CA ILE A 404 15.98 -5.37 35.34
C ILE A 404 15.97 -4.89 36.80
N GLU A 405 14.87 -4.29 37.27
CA GLU A 405 14.72 -3.81 38.65
C GLU A 405 14.63 -4.94 39.68
N THR A 406 13.97 -6.05 39.34
CA THR A 406 13.68 -7.13 40.31
C THR A 406 14.76 -8.21 40.38
N GLN A 407 15.67 -8.30 39.41
CA GLN A 407 16.61 -9.44 39.22
C GLN A 407 15.94 -10.82 39.10
N ASP A 408 14.61 -10.88 39.16
CA ASP A 408 13.73 -12.05 39.05
C ASP A 408 12.78 -11.90 37.86
N GLU A 409 12.34 -13.02 37.29
CA GLU A 409 11.32 -13.04 36.23
C GLU A 409 9.97 -12.54 36.74
N ILE A 410 9.44 -11.49 36.09
CA ILE A 410 8.10 -10.98 36.39
C ILE A 410 7.05 -12.00 35.95
N GLU A 411 6.13 -12.32 36.86
CA GLU A 411 4.93 -13.08 36.57
C GLU A 411 3.71 -12.15 36.52
N PHE A 412 3.03 -12.09 35.37
CA PHE A 412 1.87 -11.23 35.19
C PHE A 412 0.82 -11.90 34.32
N ILE A 413 -0.43 -11.86 34.77
CA ILE A 413 -1.58 -12.44 34.05
C ILE A 413 -2.60 -11.34 33.77
N LEU A 414 -2.79 -11.02 32.49
CA LEU A 414 -3.90 -10.21 32.01
C LEU A 414 -5.08 -11.14 31.65
N PRO A 415 -6.22 -11.06 32.35
CA PRO A 415 -7.36 -11.92 32.03
C PRO A 415 -7.95 -11.64 30.65
N ASN A 416 -8.79 -12.54 30.15
CA ASN A 416 -9.51 -12.34 28.90
C ASN A 416 -10.35 -11.06 28.94
N ARG A 417 -10.51 -10.37 27.81
CA ARG A 417 -11.34 -9.16 27.68
C ARG A 417 -10.87 -8.00 28.55
N HIS A 418 -9.57 -7.78 28.63
CA HIS A 418 -8.98 -6.65 29.37
C HIS A 418 -8.06 -5.80 28.48
N CYS A 419 -7.96 -4.53 28.81
CA CYS A 419 -7.03 -3.59 28.21
C CYS A 419 -5.92 -3.27 29.21
N LEU A 420 -4.69 -3.16 28.74
CA LEU A 420 -3.50 -2.77 29.50
C LEU A 420 -2.69 -1.77 28.67
N TRP A 421 -2.35 -0.61 29.21
CA TRP A 421 -1.47 0.31 28.50
C TRP A 421 -0.66 1.18 29.45
N GLU A 422 0.45 1.70 28.95
CA GLU A 422 1.41 2.49 29.72
C GLU A 422 1.51 3.92 29.17
N VAL A 423 1.57 4.92 30.06
CA VAL A 423 1.60 6.34 29.66
C VAL A 423 2.57 7.14 30.55
N PRO A 424 3.46 7.98 30.00
CA PRO A 424 4.24 8.93 30.78
C PRO A 424 3.42 10.16 31.16
N LEU A 425 3.56 10.62 32.41
CA LEU A 425 2.89 11.82 32.92
C LEU A 425 3.85 13.01 33.05
N VAL A 426 3.34 14.22 32.81
CA VAL A 426 4.08 15.48 33.02
C VAL A 426 4.45 15.62 34.49
N GLY A 427 5.73 15.90 34.76
CA GLY A 427 6.26 16.04 36.12
C GLY A 427 6.43 14.73 36.88
N CYS A 428 6.27 13.57 36.24
CA CYS A 428 6.61 12.26 36.79
C CYS A 428 7.76 11.64 35.99
N MET A 429 8.80 11.18 36.69
CA MET A 429 9.91 10.45 36.04
C MET A 429 9.47 9.05 35.60
N GLU A 430 8.55 8.43 36.34
CA GLU A 430 7.98 7.12 36.05
C GLU A 430 6.76 7.22 35.12
N THR A 431 6.50 6.15 34.39
CA THR A 431 5.26 5.92 33.62
C THR A 431 4.16 5.39 34.54
N ILE A 432 2.91 5.45 34.10
CA ILE A 432 1.78 4.82 34.79
C ILE A 432 1.20 3.70 33.93
N ILE A 433 0.90 2.56 34.55
CA ILE A 433 0.24 1.42 33.91
C ILE A 433 -1.24 1.45 34.25
N ILE A 434 -2.08 1.37 33.22
CA ILE A 434 -3.53 1.48 33.32
C ILE A 434 -4.16 0.17 32.84
N TYR A 435 -5.21 -0.27 33.53
CA TYR A 435 -5.93 -1.50 33.22
C TYR A 435 -7.44 -1.31 33.39
N CYS A 436 -8.22 -1.88 32.48
CA CYS A 436 -9.68 -1.92 32.57
C CYS A 436 -10.24 -3.10 31.77
N GLY A 437 -11.53 -3.38 31.92
CA GLY A 437 -12.22 -4.35 31.07
C GLY A 437 -12.46 -3.78 29.67
N LEU A 438 -12.45 -4.65 28.65
CA LEU A 438 -12.69 -4.30 27.25
C LEU A 438 -14.04 -3.61 27.03
N GLN A 439 -15.04 -4.00 27.82
CA GLN A 439 -16.44 -3.54 27.72
C GLN A 439 -16.79 -2.46 28.75
N ASP A 440 -15.84 -2.01 29.57
CA ASP A 440 -16.12 -0.94 30.54
C ASP A 440 -16.36 0.37 29.79
N ASN A 441 -17.52 1.00 30.01
CA ASN A 441 -17.80 2.33 29.49
C ASN A 441 -17.37 3.39 30.52
N PRO A 442 -16.31 4.17 30.27
CA PRO A 442 -15.75 5.03 31.31
C PRO A 442 -16.65 6.17 31.78
N LYS A 443 -17.67 6.53 30.97
CA LYS A 443 -18.65 7.58 31.31
C LYS A 443 -19.87 7.06 32.09
N ARG A 444 -20.05 5.73 32.18
CA ARG A 444 -21.27 5.17 32.78
C ARG A 444 -21.20 5.31 34.31
N PRO A 445 -22.20 5.93 34.96
CA PRO A 445 -22.20 6.10 36.40
C PRO A 445 -22.19 4.75 37.15
N ALA A 446 -21.52 4.71 38.30
CA ALA A 446 -21.47 3.53 39.16
C ALA A 446 -22.86 3.11 39.68
N GLU A 447 -23.80 4.06 39.77
CA GLU A 447 -25.19 3.82 40.17
C GLU A 447 -26.06 3.25 39.04
N ASP A 448 -25.65 3.44 37.77
CA ASP A 448 -26.38 3.05 36.56
C ASP A 448 -25.64 1.93 35.82
N ASP A 449 -25.37 0.81 36.53
CA ASP A 449 -24.67 -0.37 36.00
C ASP A 449 -23.27 -0.12 35.43
N GLY A 450 -22.55 0.90 35.94
CA GLY A 450 -21.13 1.10 35.63
C GLY A 450 -20.25 -0.07 36.08
N THR A 451 -19.24 -0.40 35.28
CA THR A 451 -18.33 -1.52 35.51
C THR A 451 -16.87 -1.09 35.57
N PHE A 452 -16.06 -1.91 36.25
CA PHE A 452 -14.60 -1.87 36.24
C PHE A 452 -14.06 -3.31 36.17
N CYS A 453 -13.14 -3.58 35.26
CA CYS A 453 -12.63 -4.91 34.91
C CYS A 453 -13.77 -5.90 34.62
N GLY A 454 -14.81 -5.43 33.91
CA GLY A 454 -15.99 -6.22 33.54
C GLY A 454 -16.92 -6.60 34.70
N LYS A 455 -16.71 -6.04 35.91
CA LYS A 455 -17.54 -6.29 37.10
C LYS A 455 -18.26 -5.01 37.54
N PRO A 456 -19.50 -5.08 38.04
CA PRO A 456 -20.19 -3.91 38.59
C PRO A 456 -19.42 -3.28 39.75
N TRP A 457 -19.39 -1.94 39.83
CA TRP A 457 -18.65 -1.22 40.88
C TRP A 457 -18.96 -1.70 42.31
N ARG A 458 -20.23 -1.98 42.62
CA ARG A 458 -20.64 -2.51 43.94
C ARG A 458 -19.89 -3.81 44.30
N LYS A 459 -19.71 -4.70 43.33
CA LYS A 459 -19.00 -5.97 43.53
C LYS A 459 -17.49 -5.74 43.69
N VAL A 460 -16.92 -4.87 42.86
CA VAL A 460 -15.48 -4.50 42.93
C VAL A 460 -15.12 -3.93 44.30
N LEU A 461 -15.90 -2.98 44.80
CA LEU A 461 -15.68 -2.35 46.11
C LEU A 461 -15.75 -3.38 47.26
N LEU A 462 -16.73 -4.30 47.22
CA LEU A 462 -16.88 -5.37 48.20
C LEU A 462 -15.73 -6.39 48.13
N ASP A 463 -15.38 -6.85 46.93
CA ASP A 463 -14.36 -7.88 46.73
C ASP A 463 -12.96 -7.37 47.12
N LEU A 464 -12.66 -6.10 46.86
CA LEU A 464 -11.36 -5.49 47.15
C LEU A 464 -11.28 -4.80 48.52
N GLY A 465 -12.42 -4.57 49.20
CA GLY A 465 -12.49 -3.86 50.47
C GLY A 465 -12.25 -2.35 50.35
N ILE A 466 -12.49 -1.78 49.17
CA ILE A 466 -12.33 -0.36 48.85
C ILE A 466 -13.63 0.38 49.19
N GLN A 467 -13.54 1.58 49.78
CA GLN A 467 -14.68 2.45 50.06
C GLN A 467 -14.84 3.49 48.95
N GLU A 468 -16.06 4.00 48.73
CA GLU A 468 -16.30 5.03 47.71
C GLU A 468 -15.45 6.30 47.94
N THR A 469 -15.24 6.69 49.20
CA THR A 469 -14.42 7.84 49.59
C THR A 469 -12.95 7.67 49.23
N ASP A 470 -12.48 6.42 49.07
CA ASP A 470 -11.12 6.16 48.62
C ASP A 470 -10.93 6.55 47.15
N LEU A 471 -12.00 6.52 46.33
CA LEU A 471 -11.97 6.77 44.87
C LEU A 471 -12.42 8.18 44.49
N TRP A 472 -13.48 8.67 45.13
CA TRP A 472 -14.10 9.97 44.87
C TRP A 472 -14.05 10.81 46.14
N SER A 473 -12.99 11.62 46.28
CA SER A 473 -12.68 12.35 47.52
C SER A 473 -13.62 13.52 47.84
N SER A 474 -14.48 13.94 46.90
CA SER A 474 -15.43 15.03 47.08
C SER A 474 -16.88 14.53 47.04
N PRO A 475 -17.73 14.89 48.01
CA PRO A 475 -19.16 14.55 47.97
C PRO A 475 -19.91 15.25 46.82
N ASP A 476 -19.32 16.28 46.20
CA ASP A 476 -19.89 17.04 45.07
C ASP A 476 -19.47 16.52 43.68
N THR A 477 -18.77 15.38 43.58
CA THR A 477 -18.42 14.79 42.28
C THR A 477 -19.70 14.31 41.58
N LYS A 478 -20.20 15.12 40.64
CA LYS A 478 -21.47 14.91 39.93
C LYS A 478 -21.56 13.59 39.17
N ASP A 479 -20.43 13.06 38.69
CA ASP A 479 -20.37 11.84 37.88
C ASP A 479 -19.40 10.81 38.49
N LYS A 480 -19.90 9.99 39.42
CA LYS A 480 -19.14 8.84 39.97
C LYS A 480 -19.01 7.75 38.90
N CYS A 481 -17.93 7.76 38.14
CA CYS A 481 -17.68 6.80 37.05
C CYS A 481 -16.19 6.47 36.95
N LEU A 482 -15.81 5.53 36.08
CA LEU A 482 -14.40 5.16 35.87
C LEU A 482 -13.55 6.34 35.37
N TRP A 483 -14.14 7.26 34.60
CA TRP A 483 -13.43 8.46 34.12
C TRP A 483 -12.88 9.33 35.27
N THR A 484 -13.64 9.48 36.35
CA THR A 484 -13.33 10.36 37.50
C THR A 484 -12.73 9.63 38.70
N ALA A 485 -12.75 8.29 38.71
CA ALA A 485 -12.26 7.48 39.83
C ALA A 485 -10.73 7.52 39.94
N ARG A 486 -10.18 7.93 41.09
CA ARG A 486 -8.74 7.89 41.38
C ARG A 486 -8.29 6.47 41.76
N ILE A 487 -8.22 5.60 40.77
CA ILE A 487 -7.97 4.17 40.97
C ILE A 487 -6.55 3.73 40.60
N PHE A 488 -5.87 4.45 39.70
CA PHE A 488 -4.58 4.02 39.15
C PHE A 488 -3.42 4.55 40.00
N PRO A 489 -2.62 3.67 40.65
CA PRO A 489 -1.50 4.08 41.48
C PRO A 489 -0.29 4.51 40.63
N VAL A 490 0.47 5.49 41.12
CA VAL A 490 1.76 5.92 40.56
C VAL A 490 2.88 5.36 41.44
N LEU A 491 3.51 4.28 40.98
CA LEU A 491 4.55 3.51 41.68
C LEU A 491 5.52 2.91 40.65
N SER A 492 6.55 2.20 41.11
CA SER A 492 7.43 1.42 40.22
C SER A 492 6.65 0.40 39.37
N PRO A 493 7.09 0.10 38.14
CA PRO A 493 6.38 -0.81 37.21
C PRO A 493 6.02 -2.17 37.80
N SER A 494 6.94 -2.82 38.51
CA SER A 494 6.72 -4.11 39.17
C SER A 494 5.59 -4.08 40.20
N LYS A 495 5.52 -3.02 41.02
CA LYS A 495 4.45 -2.81 42.00
C LYS A 495 3.12 -2.49 41.33
N MET A 496 3.14 -1.71 40.24
CA MET A 496 1.93 -1.39 39.47
C MET A 496 1.31 -2.64 38.83
N LEU A 497 2.12 -3.53 38.26
CA LEU A 497 1.65 -4.81 37.69
C LEU A 497 1.03 -5.71 38.79
N SER A 498 1.69 -5.79 39.95
CA SER A 498 1.20 -6.56 41.10
C SER A 498 -0.14 -6.03 41.62
N LEU A 499 -0.24 -4.71 41.84
CA LEU A 499 -1.49 -4.05 42.24
C LEU A 499 -2.57 -4.15 41.15
N GLY A 500 -2.19 -4.13 39.87
CA GLY A 500 -3.11 -4.32 38.75
C GLY A 500 -3.75 -5.69 38.77
N MET A 501 -2.97 -6.75 38.98
CA MET A 501 -3.53 -8.11 39.16
C MET A 501 -4.50 -8.17 40.34
N TRP A 502 -4.17 -7.56 41.48
CA TRP A 502 -5.08 -7.46 42.62
C TRP A 502 -6.38 -6.72 42.27
N LEU A 503 -6.30 -5.57 41.59
CA LEU A 503 -7.46 -4.76 41.17
C LEU A 503 -8.35 -5.47 40.13
N MET A 504 -7.79 -6.34 39.29
CA MET A 504 -8.55 -7.22 38.40
C MET A 504 -9.25 -8.39 39.16
N GLY A 505 -8.89 -8.59 40.44
CA GLY A 505 -9.50 -9.57 41.34
C GLY A 505 -8.71 -10.86 41.49
N SER A 506 -7.39 -10.83 41.26
CA SER A 506 -6.48 -11.93 41.53
C SER A 506 -6.43 -12.25 43.03
N LYS A 507 -6.34 -13.55 43.36
CA LYS A 507 -6.23 -14.07 44.74
C LYS A 507 -4.80 -14.41 45.16
N PHE A 508 -3.81 -14.15 44.30
CA PHE A 508 -2.41 -14.53 44.56
C PHE A 508 -1.72 -13.69 45.66
N PHE A 509 -2.32 -12.58 46.10
CA PHE A 509 -1.70 -11.61 47.01
C PHE A 509 -2.44 -11.51 48.35
N ASP A 510 -1.69 -11.18 49.42
CA ASP A 510 -2.31 -10.81 50.70
C ASP A 510 -3.08 -9.49 50.56
N ARG A 511 -4.40 -9.58 50.74
CA ARG A 511 -5.33 -8.45 50.59
C ARG A 511 -4.96 -7.28 51.50
N LYS A 512 -4.45 -7.54 52.71
CA LYS A 512 -4.16 -6.47 53.69
C LYS A 512 -2.96 -5.62 53.27
N ASP A 513 -1.94 -6.25 52.70
CA ASP A 513 -0.72 -5.57 52.26
C ASP A 513 -0.96 -4.75 50.97
N MET A 514 -1.72 -5.33 50.03
CA MET A 514 -2.05 -4.65 48.77
C MET A 514 -2.92 -3.42 48.99
N ILE A 515 -3.95 -3.50 49.84
CA ILE A 515 -4.83 -2.36 50.10
C ILE A 515 -4.11 -1.23 50.85
N SER A 516 -3.22 -1.55 51.81
CA SER A 516 -2.43 -0.51 52.49
C SER A 516 -1.49 0.19 51.52
N THR A 517 -0.81 -0.58 50.68
CA THR A 517 0.09 -0.05 49.65
C THR A 517 -0.69 0.84 48.67
N TRP A 518 -1.81 0.35 48.15
CA TRP A 518 -2.67 1.10 47.22
C TRP A 518 -3.22 2.40 47.84
N LYS A 519 -3.73 2.36 49.08
CA LYS A 519 -4.26 3.56 49.76
C LYS A 519 -3.19 4.61 50.05
N SER A 520 -1.96 4.17 50.38
CA SER A 520 -0.83 5.07 50.65
C SER A 520 -0.22 5.69 49.40
N SER A 521 -0.48 5.09 48.22
CA SER A 521 0.05 5.57 46.94
C SER A 521 -0.67 6.81 46.42
N ARG A 522 0.05 7.64 45.65
CA ARG A 522 -0.56 8.67 44.82
C ARG A 522 -1.37 7.98 43.72
N ARG A 523 -2.64 8.34 43.59
CA ARG A 523 -3.56 7.74 42.61
C ARG A 523 -4.14 8.80 41.69
N VAL A 524 -4.34 8.45 40.43
CA VAL A 524 -4.90 9.33 39.39
C VAL A 524 -6.14 8.72 38.76
N SER A 525 -7.00 9.57 38.20
CA SER A 525 -8.13 9.18 37.36
C SER A 525 -7.80 9.25 35.88
N LEU A 526 -8.65 8.69 35.00
CA LEU A 526 -8.48 8.84 33.55
C LEU A 526 -8.60 10.31 33.11
N GLU A 527 -9.43 11.10 33.80
CA GLU A 527 -9.56 12.54 33.57
C GLU A 527 -8.26 13.30 33.87
N GLU A 528 -7.67 13.05 35.05
CA GLU A 528 -6.41 13.69 35.45
C GLU A 528 -5.25 13.24 34.55
N LEU A 529 -5.27 11.96 34.15
CA LEU A 529 -4.32 11.39 33.20
C LEU A 529 -4.39 12.09 31.85
N HIS A 530 -5.58 12.22 31.28
CA HIS A 530 -5.79 12.85 29.97
C HIS A 530 -5.22 14.28 29.90
N CYS A 531 -5.35 15.05 30.99
CA CYS A 531 -4.81 16.41 31.09
C CYS A 531 -3.28 16.47 31.32
N SER A 532 -2.65 15.35 31.68
CA SER A 532 -1.27 15.31 32.18
C SER A 532 -0.35 14.41 31.35
N ILE A 533 -0.72 14.03 30.14
CA ILE A 533 0.08 13.15 29.26
C ILE A 533 1.32 13.89 28.75
N HIS A 534 2.50 13.27 28.85
CA HIS A 534 3.74 13.82 28.30
C HIS A 534 3.99 13.32 26.87
N PHE A 535 3.28 13.88 25.90
CA PHE A 535 3.30 13.46 24.48
C PHE A 535 4.71 13.34 23.85
N PRO A 536 5.65 14.31 24.01
CA PRO A 536 6.98 14.20 23.40
C PRO A 536 7.75 12.94 23.83
N ARG A 537 7.53 12.49 25.07
CA ARG A 537 8.20 11.31 25.65
C ARG A 537 7.59 10.01 25.12
N ILE A 538 6.29 10.00 24.79
CA ILE A 538 5.67 8.87 24.09
C ILE A 538 6.30 8.74 22.70
N CYS A 539 6.39 9.83 21.94
CA CYS A 539 6.99 9.79 20.61
C CYS A 539 8.46 9.39 20.63
N GLU A 540 9.23 9.88 21.61
CA GLU A 540 10.63 9.50 21.78
C GLU A 540 10.78 8.01 22.15
N ALA A 541 9.96 7.51 23.08
CA ALA A 541 9.96 6.10 23.46
C ALA A 541 9.59 5.18 22.28
N ALA A 542 8.54 5.52 21.53
CA ALA A 542 8.11 4.78 20.34
C ALA A 542 9.21 4.75 19.26
N ARG A 543 9.83 5.90 18.94
CA ARG A 543 10.96 5.95 17.99
C ARG A 543 12.13 5.06 18.42
N ASN A 544 12.53 5.14 19.69
CA ASN A 544 13.62 4.33 20.22
C ASN A 544 13.30 2.83 20.18
N HIS A 545 12.06 2.46 20.55
CA HIS A 545 11.58 1.08 20.50
C HIS A 545 11.52 0.53 19.07
N HIS A 546 11.01 1.31 18.11
CA HIS A 546 11.03 0.94 16.69
C HIS A 546 12.45 0.72 16.16
N ALA A 547 13.39 1.62 16.50
CA ALA A 547 14.78 1.46 16.09
C ALA A 547 15.44 0.20 16.70
N ASP A 548 15.11 -0.13 17.95
CA ASP A 548 15.60 -1.34 18.61
C ASP A 548 15.01 -2.62 18.01
N LEU A 549 13.73 -2.59 17.63
CA LEU A 549 13.08 -3.65 16.86
C LEU A 549 13.75 -3.85 15.50
N ALA A 550 13.93 -2.77 14.74
CA ALA A 550 14.55 -2.83 13.42
C ALA A 550 15.98 -3.37 13.50
N SER A 551 16.76 -2.94 14.49
CA SER A 551 18.09 -3.48 14.80
C SER A 551 18.06 -4.97 15.11
N GLY A 552 17.12 -5.41 15.96
CA GLY A 552 16.93 -6.82 16.32
C GLY A 552 16.56 -7.70 15.11
N ILE A 553 15.64 -7.22 14.27
CA ILE A 553 15.21 -7.90 13.04
C ILE A 553 16.37 -8.00 12.05
N ALA A 554 17.07 -6.89 11.78
CA ALA A 554 18.21 -6.87 10.87
C ALA A 554 19.31 -7.84 11.34
N LYS A 555 19.65 -7.81 12.63
CA LYS A 555 20.64 -8.72 13.22
C LYS A 555 20.23 -10.19 13.06
N ALA A 556 18.96 -10.52 13.27
CA ALA A 556 18.46 -11.88 13.09
C ALA A 556 18.53 -12.32 11.62
N CYS A 557 18.07 -11.48 10.69
CA CYS A 557 18.17 -11.76 9.24
C CYS A 557 19.60 -12.05 8.83
N MET A 558 20.56 -11.28 9.36
CA MET A 558 21.97 -11.46 9.06
C MET A 558 22.57 -12.72 9.70
N ALA A 559 22.24 -13.01 10.95
CA ALA A 559 22.76 -14.19 11.65
C ALA A 559 22.30 -15.52 11.03
N TYR A 560 21.06 -15.58 10.54
CA TYR A 560 20.50 -16.79 9.91
C TYR A 560 20.65 -16.83 8.38
N GLY A 561 21.20 -15.78 7.75
CA GLY A 561 21.30 -15.65 6.30
C GLY A 561 19.96 -15.48 5.58
N LEU A 562 18.88 -15.18 6.30
CA LEU A 562 17.52 -15.02 5.77
C LEU A 562 17.26 -13.56 5.35
N LEU A 563 17.89 -13.12 4.25
CA LEU A 563 17.82 -11.74 3.75
C LEU A 563 16.56 -11.44 2.90
N GLY A 564 15.41 -11.92 3.35
CA GLY A 564 14.10 -11.71 2.71
C GLY A 564 13.43 -10.37 3.03
N ARG A 565 13.94 -9.63 4.01
CA ARG A 565 13.43 -8.36 4.54
C ARG A 565 14.12 -7.15 3.89
N ASP A 566 13.51 -5.97 3.96
CA ASP A 566 14.09 -4.72 3.43
C ASP A 566 15.07 -4.11 4.43
N ILE A 567 16.36 -4.46 4.28
CA ILE A 567 17.42 -3.97 5.17
C ILE A 567 17.62 -2.45 5.02
N SER A 568 17.37 -1.88 3.85
CA SER A 568 17.49 -0.43 3.66
C SER A 568 16.47 0.30 4.52
N GLN A 569 15.21 -0.16 4.48
CA GLN A 569 14.13 0.41 5.30
C GLN A 569 14.38 0.20 6.80
N LEU A 570 14.86 -0.98 7.22
CA LEU A 570 15.24 -1.22 8.60
C LEU A 570 16.39 -0.31 9.05
N CYS A 571 17.36 -0.03 8.19
CA CYS A 571 18.41 0.94 8.46
C CYS A 571 17.86 2.35 8.67
N ASP A 572 16.88 2.78 7.87
CA ASP A 572 16.23 4.08 8.04
C ASP A 572 15.55 4.18 9.40
N GLU A 573 14.85 3.13 9.86
CA GLU A 573 14.28 3.06 11.21
C GLU A 573 15.36 3.07 12.31
N ILE A 574 16.48 2.35 12.13
CA ILE A 574 17.62 2.38 13.07
C ILE A 574 18.23 3.78 13.19
N LEU A 575 18.32 4.51 12.07
CA LEU A 575 18.89 5.86 12.01
C LEU A 575 17.98 6.93 12.63
N GLN A 576 16.70 6.63 12.89
CA GLN A 576 15.83 7.50 13.69
C GLN A 576 16.19 7.50 15.18
N LYS A 577 16.94 6.49 15.65
CA LYS A 577 17.57 6.54 16.96
C LYS A 577 18.59 7.67 16.98
N ASP A 578 18.80 8.30 18.15
CA ASP A 578 19.79 9.38 18.32
C ASP A 578 21.24 8.92 18.01
N THR A 579 22.26 9.54 18.59
CA THR A 579 23.70 9.40 18.31
C THR A 579 24.32 7.98 18.28
N SER A 580 23.53 6.91 18.46
CA SER A 580 23.93 5.50 18.40
C SER A 580 23.48 4.73 17.14
N GLY A 581 22.56 5.27 16.32
CA GLY A 581 22.00 4.55 15.16
C GLY A 581 23.08 4.17 14.13
N THR A 582 24.01 5.10 13.86
CA THR A 582 25.12 4.85 12.93
C THR A 582 26.09 3.79 13.45
N GLU A 583 26.36 3.74 14.76
CA GLU A 583 27.18 2.72 15.40
C GLU A 583 26.55 1.33 15.30
N ILE A 584 25.22 1.24 15.39
CA ILE A 584 24.49 -0.02 15.19
C ILE A 584 24.68 -0.50 13.74
N CYS A 585 24.49 0.36 12.74
CA CYS A 585 24.72 0.02 11.34
C CYS A 585 26.16 -0.42 11.08
N LYS A 586 27.17 0.24 11.70
CA LYS A 586 28.58 -0.18 11.61
C LYS A 586 28.82 -1.57 12.22
N LYS A 587 28.16 -1.90 13.33
CA LYS A 587 28.22 -3.25 13.92
C LYS A 587 27.60 -4.29 13.00
N LEU A 588 26.44 -3.98 12.40
CA LEU A 588 25.81 -4.87 11.43
C LEU A 588 26.71 -5.09 10.20
N LEU A 589 27.30 -4.03 9.65
CA LEU A 589 28.24 -4.11 8.52
C LEU A 589 29.43 -5.04 8.80
N SER A 590 29.92 -5.09 10.05
CA SER A 590 31.00 -6.01 10.44
C SER A 590 30.64 -7.49 10.35
N LEU A 591 29.34 -7.84 10.30
CA LEU A 591 28.87 -9.22 10.16
C LEU A 591 28.82 -9.69 8.70
N CYS A 592 28.83 -8.79 7.71
CA CYS A 592 28.69 -9.13 6.29
C CYS A 592 29.74 -10.15 5.77
N PRO A 593 31.05 -10.02 6.09
CA PRO A 593 32.05 -10.99 5.61
C PRO A 593 31.83 -12.40 6.14
N THR A 594 31.31 -12.53 7.36
CA THR A 594 30.99 -13.81 7.99
C THR A 594 29.77 -14.47 7.34
N LEU A 595 28.82 -13.65 6.90
CA LEU A 595 27.56 -14.05 6.30
C LEU A 595 27.78 -14.78 4.96
N GLU A 596 28.70 -14.28 4.13
CA GLU A 596 29.11 -14.91 2.87
C GLU A 596 29.80 -16.26 3.09
N ALA A 597 30.60 -16.38 4.16
CA ALA A 597 31.33 -17.61 4.48
C ALA A 597 30.42 -18.72 5.04
N GLN A 598 29.38 -18.36 5.80
CA GLN A 598 28.52 -19.32 6.49
C GLN A 598 27.41 -19.90 5.59
N ASN A 599 26.95 -19.19 4.56
CA ASN A 599 25.78 -19.59 3.75
C ASN A 599 26.03 -19.65 2.23
N PRO A 600 27.12 -20.30 1.75
CA PRO A 600 27.56 -20.18 0.35
C PRO A 600 26.63 -20.81 -0.71
N GLY A 601 25.62 -21.59 -0.31
CA GLY A 601 24.68 -22.28 -1.22
C GLY A 601 23.21 -21.90 -1.09
N VAL A 602 22.84 -21.06 -0.10
CA VAL A 602 21.43 -20.70 0.18
C VAL A 602 21.15 -19.23 -0.13
N LEU A 603 22.16 -18.37 0.00
CA LEU A 603 22.01 -16.93 -0.21
C LEU A 603 22.63 -16.49 -1.55
N PRO A 604 21.87 -15.83 -2.44
CA PRO A 604 22.43 -15.19 -3.63
C PRO A 604 23.49 -14.13 -3.27
N ARG A 605 24.63 -14.15 -3.96
CA ARG A 605 25.73 -13.18 -3.76
C ARG A 605 25.29 -11.76 -4.09
N SER A 606 24.46 -11.60 -5.13
CA SER A 606 23.85 -10.33 -5.50
C SER A 606 23.10 -9.69 -4.32
N ARG A 607 22.35 -10.51 -3.56
CA ARG A 607 21.64 -10.05 -2.36
C ARG A 607 22.57 -9.71 -1.22
N ALA A 608 23.61 -10.51 -0.97
CA ALA A 608 24.61 -10.22 0.06
C ALA A 608 25.31 -8.87 -0.18
N TYR A 609 25.73 -8.61 -1.42
CA TYR A 609 26.34 -7.34 -1.80
C TYR A 609 25.36 -6.16 -1.69
N GLN A 610 24.08 -6.34 -2.05
CA GLN A 610 23.08 -5.28 -1.87
C GLN A 610 22.91 -4.90 -0.39
N VAL A 611 22.82 -5.88 0.52
CA VAL A 611 22.73 -5.60 1.97
C VAL A 611 23.95 -4.83 2.46
N GLN A 612 25.15 -5.20 1.99
CA GLN A 612 26.37 -4.48 2.34
C GLN A 612 26.35 -3.04 1.80
N VAL A 613 25.85 -2.81 0.58
CA VAL A 613 25.65 -1.46 0.03
C VAL A 613 24.67 -0.64 0.87
N ASP A 614 23.53 -1.22 1.26
CA ASP A 614 22.51 -0.53 2.05
C ASP A 614 23.08 -0.11 3.43
N LEU A 615 23.85 -1.00 4.08
CA LEU A 615 24.55 -0.70 5.32
C LEU A 615 25.66 0.34 5.18
N LEU A 616 26.44 0.31 4.09
CA LEU A 616 27.48 1.32 3.81
C LEU A 616 26.87 2.71 3.63
N ARG A 617 25.75 2.81 2.90
CA ARG A 617 24.98 4.05 2.76
C ARG A 617 24.44 4.55 4.09
N ALA A 618 23.87 3.66 4.91
CA ALA A 618 23.44 4.01 6.27
C ALA A 618 24.61 4.51 7.14
N CYS A 619 25.84 4.04 6.89
CA CYS A 619 27.07 4.50 7.53
C CYS A 619 27.68 5.77 6.90
N ARG A 620 27.05 6.35 5.87
CA ARG A 620 27.53 7.50 5.08
C ARG A 620 28.85 7.26 4.34
N ASP A 621 29.11 6.03 3.90
CA ASP A 621 30.27 5.66 3.07
C ASP A 621 29.84 5.37 1.61
N ASP A 622 29.49 6.44 0.89
CA ASP A 622 29.01 6.35 -0.50
C ASP A 622 30.09 5.89 -1.49
N SER A 623 31.37 6.14 -1.18
CA SER A 623 32.49 5.74 -2.05
C SER A 623 32.64 4.22 -2.10
N ALA A 624 32.65 3.57 -0.92
CA ALA A 624 32.70 2.12 -0.84
C ALA A 624 31.42 1.47 -1.41
N ALA A 625 30.25 2.09 -1.17
CA ALA A 625 28.99 1.63 -1.73
C ALA A 625 29.01 1.61 -3.27
N CYS A 626 29.43 2.71 -3.91
CA CYS A 626 29.53 2.80 -5.37
C CYS A 626 30.47 1.74 -5.98
N ALA A 627 31.60 1.45 -5.31
CA ALA A 627 32.54 0.43 -5.77
C ALA A 627 31.94 -0.99 -5.70
N LEU A 628 31.08 -1.25 -4.72
CA LEU A 628 30.45 -2.56 -4.53
C LEU A 628 29.25 -2.78 -5.47
N GLU A 629 28.53 -1.73 -5.84
CA GLU A 629 27.40 -1.82 -6.78
C GLU A 629 27.78 -2.42 -8.13
N GLN A 630 29.00 -2.19 -8.62
CA GLN A 630 29.49 -2.83 -9.84
C GLN A 630 29.56 -4.36 -9.71
N LYS A 631 29.87 -4.87 -8.51
CA LYS A 631 29.94 -6.33 -8.25
C LYS A 631 28.56 -6.97 -8.17
N ILE A 632 27.52 -6.21 -7.81
CA ILE A 632 26.14 -6.70 -7.75
C ILE A 632 25.69 -7.20 -9.14
N TRP A 633 25.90 -6.40 -10.18
CA TRP A 633 25.50 -6.75 -11.54
C TRP A 633 26.24 -7.98 -12.07
N THR A 634 27.54 -8.07 -11.80
CA THR A 634 28.34 -9.25 -12.12
C THR A 634 27.85 -10.49 -11.37
N ALA A 635 27.41 -10.34 -10.11
CA ALA A 635 26.83 -11.43 -9.33
C ALA A 635 25.49 -11.91 -9.92
N VAL A 636 24.58 -10.99 -10.28
CA VAL A 636 23.30 -11.34 -10.93
C VAL A 636 23.55 -12.07 -12.25
N ALA A 637 24.51 -11.59 -13.06
CA ALA A 637 24.88 -12.24 -14.31
C ALA A 637 25.41 -13.67 -14.09
N ASN A 638 26.28 -13.86 -13.10
CA ASN A 638 26.85 -15.17 -12.75
C ASN A 638 25.80 -16.14 -12.20
N GLU A 639 24.89 -15.66 -11.35
CA GLU A 639 23.76 -16.43 -10.81
C GLU A 639 22.83 -16.88 -11.92
N THR A 640 22.51 -15.98 -12.86
CA THR A 640 21.70 -16.29 -14.04
C THR A 640 22.39 -17.32 -14.92
N ALA A 641 23.69 -17.17 -15.18
CA ALA A 641 24.45 -18.12 -15.98
C ALA A 641 24.50 -19.51 -15.32
N SER A 642 24.66 -19.57 -14.00
CA SER A 642 24.68 -20.82 -13.23
C SER A 642 23.32 -21.52 -13.25
N ALA A 643 22.22 -20.76 -13.19
CA ALA A 643 20.86 -21.31 -13.24
C ALA A 643 20.46 -21.87 -14.62
N VAL A 644 21.26 -21.65 -15.67
CA VAL A 644 20.91 -21.99 -17.05
C VAL A 644 21.87 -23.02 -17.66
N LYS A 645 23.12 -23.11 -17.18
CA LYS A 645 24.14 -24.05 -17.69
C LYS A 645 23.87 -25.50 -17.25
N PHE A 646 23.98 -26.43 -18.20
CA PHE A 646 23.96 -27.89 -17.96
C PHE A 646 25.40 -28.39 -17.71
N GLU A 647 25.59 -29.33 -16.78
CA GLU A 647 26.90 -29.93 -16.39
C GLU A 647 27.74 -30.45 -17.58
N SER A 648 27.15 -30.69 -18.76
CA SER A 648 27.89 -31.09 -19.96
C SER A 648 28.78 -29.99 -20.58
N GLN A 649 28.64 -28.72 -20.17
CA GLN A 649 29.43 -27.58 -20.67
C GLN A 649 30.56 -27.11 -19.73
N ASP A 650 30.78 -27.78 -18.60
CA ASP A 650 31.83 -27.40 -17.62
C ASP A 650 33.25 -27.42 -18.18
N ARG A 651 33.49 -28.06 -19.33
CA ARG A 651 34.82 -28.08 -19.99
C ARG A 651 35.21 -26.79 -20.70
N ILE A 652 34.30 -25.81 -20.87
CA ILE A 652 34.56 -24.61 -21.70
C ILE A 652 34.98 -23.40 -20.86
N PHE A 653 34.58 -23.33 -19.59
CA PHE A 653 34.87 -22.17 -18.72
C PHE A 653 35.86 -22.48 -17.58
N ASP A 654 36.12 -23.75 -17.28
CA ASP A 654 37.11 -24.16 -16.28
C ASP A 654 38.43 -24.57 -16.97
N SER A 655 39.11 -23.58 -17.55
CA SER A 655 40.51 -23.73 -17.95
C SER A 655 41.30 -22.45 -17.70
N GLY A 656 41.36 -22.03 -16.44
CA GLY A 656 42.62 -21.53 -15.91
C GLY A 656 43.58 -22.72 -15.80
N GLU A 657 44.61 -22.73 -16.63
CA GLU A 657 45.74 -23.69 -16.55
C GLU A 657 45.39 -25.18 -16.67
N THR A 658 45.10 -25.66 -17.89
CA THR A 658 45.53 -27.02 -18.24
C THR A 658 46.03 -27.08 -19.67
N ASN A 659 47.33 -27.36 -19.79
CA ASN A 659 48.00 -27.75 -21.04
C ASN A 659 47.28 -28.93 -21.69
N CYS A 660 46.42 -28.66 -22.67
CA CYS A 660 46.04 -29.68 -23.65
C CYS A 660 47.25 -29.91 -24.57
N LYS A 661 48.10 -30.86 -24.16
CA LYS A 661 49.05 -31.50 -25.08
C LYS A 661 48.24 -32.10 -26.23
N LEU A 662 48.30 -31.44 -27.37
CA LEU A 662 47.97 -32.01 -28.68
C LEU A 662 48.85 -33.26 -28.86
N ASN A 663 48.29 -34.43 -28.59
CA ASN A 663 48.86 -35.67 -29.09
C ASN A 663 48.75 -35.63 -30.62
N GLY A 664 49.90 -35.45 -31.25
CA GLY A 664 50.05 -35.52 -32.70
C GLY A 664 49.62 -36.89 -33.19
N ASN A 665 48.46 -36.94 -33.83
CA ASN A 665 48.19 -37.87 -34.91
C ASN A 665 47.69 -37.04 -36.09
N ASN A 666 48.65 -36.69 -36.94
CA ASN A 666 48.44 -36.08 -38.25
C ASN A 666 47.75 -37.07 -39.18
N ASN A 667 46.43 -37.24 -39.02
CA ASN A 667 45.58 -37.61 -40.14
C ASN A 667 44.94 -36.33 -40.64
N HIS A 668 45.59 -35.69 -41.61
CA HIS A 668 44.97 -34.72 -42.49
C HIS A 668 43.87 -35.43 -43.29
N GLU A 669 42.71 -35.63 -42.67
CA GLU A 669 41.49 -35.75 -43.43
C GLU A 669 41.30 -34.42 -44.14
N ASN A 670 41.37 -34.45 -45.47
CA ASN A 670 40.97 -33.33 -46.32
C ASN A 670 39.54 -32.94 -45.94
N ILE A 671 39.38 -31.92 -45.10
CA ILE A 671 38.08 -31.32 -44.81
C ILE A 671 37.65 -30.62 -46.09
N ILE A 672 36.90 -31.33 -46.92
CA ILE A 672 36.26 -30.76 -48.11
C ILE A 672 35.37 -29.63 -47.62
N PHE A 673 35.65 -28.40 -48.07
CA PHE A 673 34.82 -27.24 -47.80
C PHE A 673 33.40 -27.54 -48.29
N GLN A 674 32.46 -27.61 -47.37
CA GLN A 674 31.05 -27.80 -47.68
C GLN A 674 30.33 -26.49 -47.39
N SER A 675 29.97 -25.77 -48.44
CA SER A 675 29.19 -24.54 -48.32
C SER A 675 27.85 -24.85 -47.64
N ARG A 676 27.62 -24.25 -46.47
CA ARG A 676 26.39 -24.33 -45.70
C ARG A 676 25.85 -22.92 -45.54
N LYS A 677 24.54 -22.78 -45.73
CA LYS A 677 23.81 -21.54 -45.54
C LYS A 677 22.56 -21.82 -44.71
N VAL A 678 22.38 -21.04 -43.66
CA VAL A 678 21.23 -21.11 -42.75
C VAL A 678 20.55 -19.75 -42.75
N VAL A 679 19.24 -19.74 -42.95
CA VAL A 679 18.40 -18.54 -42.87
C VAL A 679 17.38 -18.76 -41.76
N VAL A 680 17.31 -17.83 -40.82
CA VAL A 680 16.36 -17.84 -39.71
C VAL A 680 15.52 -16.58 -39.77
N GLU A 681 14.20 -16.72 -39.81
CA GLU A 681 13.23 -15.63 -39.77
C GLU A 681 12.33 -15.82 -38.54
N LEU A 682 12.15 -14.76 -37.75
CA LEU A 682 11.37 -14.81 -36.51
C LEU A 682 10.38 -13.63 -36.41
N PRO A 683 9.20 -13.86 -35.80
CA PRO A 683 8.25 -12.79 -35.50
C PRO A 683 8.77 -11.90 -34.37
N VAL A 684 8.19 -10.72 -34.22
CA VAL A 684 8.34 -9.90 -33.01
C VAL A 684 7.30 -10.30 -31.97
N ARG A 685 7.45 -9.81 -30.73
CA ARG A 685 6.53 -10.13 -29.64
C ARG A 685 5.91 -8.90 -29.00
N VAL A 686 4.65 -9.02 -28.60
CA VAL A 686 3.96 -8.07 -27.72
C VAL A 686 3.51 -8.78 -26.45
N ASP A 687 3.54 -8.09 -25.33
CA ASP A 687 3.11 -8.62 -24.03
C ASP A 687 1.81 -7.94 -23.56
N PHE A 688 0.85 -8.75 -23.14
CA PHE A 688 -0.37 -8.24 -22.50
C PHE A 688 -0.08 -7.89 -21.04
N VAL A 689 0.58 -8.79 -20.31
CA VAL A 689 0.84 -8.63 -18.87
C VAL A 689 1.88 -9.65 -18.38
N GLY A 690 2.49 -9.36 -17.23
CA GLY A 690 3.38 -10.26 -16.50
C GLY A 690 4.86 -9.94 -16.63
N GLY A 691 5.23 -8.99 -17.51
CA GLY A 691 6.61 -8.50 -17.64
C GLY A 691 7.21 -8.09 -16.29
N TRP A 692 8.54 -8.19 -16.16
CA TRP A 692 9.32 -8.06 -14.93
C TRP A 692 9.33 -9.31 -14.03
N SER A 693 8.28 -10.14 -14.07
CA SER A 693 8.32 -11.44 -13.39
C SER A 693 9.24 -12.45 -14.10
N ASP A 694 9.71 -12.13 -15.31
CA ASP A 694 10.66 -12.93 -16.09
C ASP A 694 12.13 -12.55 -15.84
N THR A 695 12.38 -11.37 -15.27
CA THR A 695 13.71 -10.79 -15.16
C THR A 695 14.50 -11.35 -13.97
N PRO A 696 15.77 -11.77 -14.13
CA PRO A 696 16.64 -12.08 -12.99
C PRO A 696 16.91 -10.84 -12.12
N PRO A 697 17.01 -10.98 -10.78
CA PRO A 697 16.98 -12.22 -10.01
C PRO A 697 15.57 -12.70 -9.63
N TRP A 698 14.50 -11.97 -9.96
CA TRP A 698 13.14 -12.40 -9.61
C TRP A 698 12.86 -13.82 -10.10
N SER A 699 13.10 -14.09 -11.38
CA SER A 699 12.83 -15.40 -11.98
C SER A 699 13.70 -16.53 -11.44
N LEU A 700 14.81 -16.22 -10.76
CA LEU A 700 15.71 -17.17 -10.11
C LEU A 700 15.29 -17.50 -8.68
N GLU A 701 14.59 -16.58 -8.01
CA GLU A 701 14.17 -16.73 -6.60
C GLU A 701 12.67 -17.02 -6.45
N ARG A 702 11.86 -16.64 -7.45
CA ARG A 702 10.39 -16.67 -7.41
C ARG A 702 9.83 -17.14 -8.74
N SER A 703 8.61 -17.66 -8.71
CA SER A 703 7.90 -18.02 -9.93
C SER A 703 7.50 -16.77 -10.72
N GLY A 704 7.77 -16.79 -12.03
CA GLY A 704 7.31 -15.78 -12.99
C GLY A 704 6.14 -16.28 -13.82
N CYS A 705 5.35 -15.37 -14.38
CA CYS A 705 4.27 -15.69 -15.30
C CYS A 705 4.08 -14.53 -16.29
N VAL A 706 4.22 -14.81 -17.59
CA VAL A 706 4.06 -13.82 -18.66
C VAL A 706 3.06 -14.32 -19.69
N LEU A 707 2.12 -13.46 -20.07
CA LEU A 707 1.17 -13.68 -21.16
C LEU A 707 1.56 -12.78 -22.35
N ASN A 708 2.05 -13.38 -23.42
CA ASN A 708 2.53 -12.67 -24.59
C ASN A 708 2.08 -13.32 -25.91
N MET A 709 2.31 -12.62 -27.01
CA MET A 709 1.86 -12.97 -28.35
C MET A 709 2.97 -12.73 -29.38
N ALA A 710 3.19 -13.70 -30.26
CA ALA A 710 4.04 -13.55 -31.43
C ALA A 710 3.25 -12.94 -32.60
N ILE A 711 3.77 -11.89 -33.22
CA ILE A 711 3.08 -11.17 -34.31
C ILE A 711 3.98 -10.96 -35.54
N LYS A 712 3.31 -10.91 -36.69
CA LYS A 712 3.86 -10.32 -37.92
C LYS A 712 3.50 -8.84 -37.97
N LEU A 713 4.38 -8.03 -38.54
CA LEU A 713 4.10 -6.62 -38.83
C LEU A 713 4.09 -6.42 -40.35
N GLU A 714 3.10 -5.69 -40.86
CA GLU A 714 2.91 -5.41 -42.29
C GLU A 714 2.97 -6.68 -43.18
N GLY A 715 2.58 -7.83 -42.63
CA GLY A 715 2.51 -9.12 -43.33
C GLY A 715 3.81 -9.94 -43.34
N TYR A 716 4.93 -9.45 -42.81
CA TYR A 716 6.22 -10.14 -42.80
C TYR A 716 6.79 -10.37 -41.39
N LEU A 717 7.83 -11.22 -41.32
CA LEU A 717 8.61 -11.48 -40.11
C LEU A 717 9.74 -10.45 -40.02
N PRO A 718 9.73 -9.52 -39.04
CA PRO A 718 10.66 -8.39 -39.05
C PRO A 718 12.12 -8.76 -38.74
N ILE A 719 12.37 -9.92 -38.12
CA ILE A 719 13.70 -10.35 -37.68
C ILE A 719 14.21 -11.43 -38.61
N LYS A 720 15.42 -11.22 -39.16
CA LYS A 720 16.07 -12.17 -40.05
C LYS A 720 17.56 -12.28 -39.76
N THR A 721 18.10 -13.48 -39.92
CA THR A 721 19.54 -13.72 -39.87
C THR A 721 19.93 -14.72 -40.95
N GLU A 722 21.05 -14.47 -41.60
CA GLU A 722 21.65 -15.35 -42.59
C GLU A 722 23.09 -15.65 -42.19
N ILE A 723 23.44 -16.93 -42.11
CA ILE A 723 24.76 -17.40 -41.72
C ILE A 723 25.25 -18.35 -42.79
N GLU A 724 26.40 -18.04 -43.39
CA GLU A 724 27.03 -18.89 -44.40
C GLU A 724 28.51 -19.14 -44.09
N THR A 725 28.98 -20.35 -44.45
CA THR A 725 30.40 -20.68 -44.37
C THR A 725 31.14 -20.13 -45.59
N THR A 726 32.33 -19.57 -45.39
CA THR A 726 33.18 -19.01 -46.45
C THR A 726 34.50 -19.78 -46.58
N GLU A 727 35.09 -19.78 -47.77
CA GLU A 727 36.40 -20.42 -48.02
C GLU A 727 37.55 -19.68 -47.32
N HIS A 728 37.41 -18.37 -47.10
CA HIS A 728 38.39 -17.57 -46.38
C HIS A 728 38.19 -17.70 -44.87
N THR A 729 39.29 -17.81 -44.12
CA THR A 729 39.28 -17.83 -42.65
C THR A 729 38.92 -16.47 -42.07
N GLY A 730 38.25 -16.48 -40.91
CA GLY A 730 37.76 -15.28 -40.23
C GLY A 730 36.24 -15.21 -40.18
N ILE A 731 35.71 -14.15 -39.57
CA ILE A 731 34.27 -13.91 -39.41
C ILE A 731 33.95 -12.52 -39.93
N ILE A 732 33.02 -12.44 -40.88
CA ILE A 732 32.45 -11.22 -41.42
C ILE A 732 31.06 -11.04 -40.81
N ILE A 733 30.81 -9.91 -40.16
CA ILE A 733 29.51 -9.55 -39.59
C ILE A 733 28.98 -8.32 -40.32
N ILE A 734 27.75 -8.40 -40.81
CA ILE A 734 27.06 -7.32 -41.54
C ILE A 734 25.75 -7.02 -40.83
N ASP A 735 25.53 -5.76 -40.43
CA ASP A 735 24.27 -5.34 -39.80
C ASP A 735 23.24 -4.80 -40.81
N ASP A 736 22.09 -4.38 -40.28
CA ASP A 736 20.96 -3.83 -41.03
C ASP A 736 21.27 -2.47 -41.69
N ALA A 737 22.26 -1.74 -41.18
CA ALA A 737 22.76 -0.49 -41.75
C ALA A 737 23.90 -0.70 -42.77
N ASN A 738 24.19 -1.96 -43.13
CA ASN A 738 25.33 -2.37 -43.97
C ASN A 738 26.71 -1.98 -43.40
N ASN A 739 26.83 -1.81 -42.08
CA ASN A 739 28.14 -1.75 -41.44
C ASN A 739 28.76 -3.15 -41.47
N GLU A 740 30.06 -3.23 -41.76
CA GLU A 740 30.79 -4.49 -41.86
C GLU A 740 31.93 -4.54 -40.83
N LEU A 741 32.03 -5.66 -40.12
CA LEU A 741 33.15 -5.98 -39.23
C LEU A 741 33.80 -7.29 -39.65
N HIS A 742 35.10 -7.26 -39.90
CA HIS A 742 35.90 -8.44 -40.20
C HIS A 742 36.83 -8.81 -39.04
N ILE A 743 36.59 -9.97 -38.45
CA ILE A 743 37.36 -10.55 -37.34
C ILE A 743 38.27 -11.64 -37.91
N LYS A 744 39.57 -11.35 -38.01
CA LYS A 744 40.56 -12.28 -38.57
C LYS A 744 40.81 -13.49 -37.68
N ASP A 745 40.91 -13.26 -36.37
CA ASP A 745 41.11 -14.30 -35.37
C ASP A 745 39.87 -14.41 -34.49
N PRO A 746 39.04 -15.46 -34.65
CA PRO A 746 37.88 -15.71 -33.80
C PRO A 746 38.24 -15.75 -32.30
N GLY A 747 39.44 -16.24 -31.94
CA GLY A 747 39.89 -16.33 -30.55
C GLY A 747 40.12 -14.98 -29.87
N SER A 748 40.17 -13.88 -30.63
CA SER A 748 40.30 -12.51 -30.09
C SER A 748 39.02 -11.96 -29.44
N ILE A 749 37.88 -12.63 -29.61
CA ILE A 749 36.62 -12.20 -29.01
C ILE A 749 36.67 -12.52 -27.51
N CYS A 750 36.65 -11.48 -26.67
CA CYS A 750 36.67 -11.63 -25.22
C CYS A 750 35.76 -10.59 -24.55
N THR A 751 35.35 -10.89 -23.31
CA THR A 751 34.54 -10.02 -22.46
C THR A 751 35.44 -9.25 -21.47
N PRO A 752 35.06 -8.04 -21.03
CA PRO A 752 33.81 -7.31 -21.30
C PRO A 752 33.82 -6.60 -22.66
N PHE A 753 32.63 -6.45 -23.25
CA PHE A 753 32.45 -5.67 -24.48
C PHE A 753 32.28 -4.17 -24.18
N ASP A 754 32.71 -3.32 -25.12
CA ASP A 754 32.43 -1.89 -25.06
C ASP A 754 30.91 -1.62 -25.17
N LYS A 755 30.41 -0.65 -24.41
CA LYS A 755 29.00 -0.22 -24.44
C LYS A 755 28.60 0.34 -25.80
N ASP A 756 29.55 0.85 -26.58
CA ASP A 756 29.30 1.42 -27.90
C ASP A 756 29.58 0.43 -29.04
N ASP A 757 29.90 -0.83 -28.73
CA ASP A 757 30.10 -1.87 -29.74
C ASP A 757 28.76 -2.24 -30.42
N HIS A 758 28.65 -1.86 -31.69
CA HIS A 758 27.49 -2.13 -32.55
C HIS A 758 27.29 -3.64 -32.82
N PHE A 759 28.36 -4.44 -32.74
CA PHE A 759 28.34 -5.88 -33.03
C PHE A 759 28.38 -6.75 -31.77
N ARG A 760 28.25 -6.16 -30.58
CA ARG A 760 28.32 -6.88 -29.29
C ARG A 760 27.40 -8.09 -29.21
N LEU A 761 26.20 -8.01 -29.81
CA LEU A 761 25.19 -9.06 -29.76
C LEU A 761 25.67 -10.31 -30.50
N VAL A 762 26.18 -10.12 -31.73
CA VAL A 762 26.71 -11.22 -32.55
C VAL A 762 27.99 -11.77 -31.94
N LYS A 763 28.90 -10.91 -31.44
CA LYS A 763 30.11 -11.35 -30.72
C LYS A 763 29.76 -12.19 -29.48
N SER A 764 28.75 -11.76 -28.71
CA SER A 764 28.27 -12.53 -27.56
C SER A 764 27.67 -13.86 -27.99
N ALA A 765 26.89 -13.90 -29.08
CA ALA A 765 26.34 -15.14 -29.65
C ALA A 765 27.43 -16.13 -30.07
N LEU A 766 28.53 -15.66 -30.67
CA LEU A 766 29.67 -16.48 -31.03
C LEU A 766 30.31 -17.12 -29.78
N LEU A 767 30.50 -16.35 -28.70
CA LEU A 767 31.05 -16.85 -27.44
C LEU A 767 30.15 -17.91 -26.80
N VAL A 768 28.86 -17.60 -26.59
CA VAL A 768 27.97 -18.50 -25.85
C VAL A 768 27.58 -19.76 -26.62
N SER A 769 27.62 -19.71 -27.95
CA SER A 769 27.43 -20.90 -28.80
C SER A 769 28.67 -21.80 -28.85
N GLY A 770 29.84 -21.32 -28.41
CA GLY A 770 31.09 -22.08 -28.47
C GLY A 770 31.67 -22.24 -29.89
N ILE A 771 31.06 -21.62 -30.92
CA ILE A 771 31.50 -21.78 -32.30
C ILE A 771 32.94 -21.30 -32.53
N VAL A 772 33.41 -20.35 -31.72
CA VAL A 772 34.78 -19.82 -31.70
C VAL A 772 35.85 -20.92 -31.51
N HIS A 773 35.51 -22.00 -30.82
CA HIS A 773 36.39 -23.14 -30.59
C HIS A 773 36.01 -24.38 -31.41
N HIS A 774 35.02 -24.25 -32.30
CA HIS A 774 34.48 -25.36 -33.06
C HIS A 774 35.33 -25.67 -34.30
N LYS A 775 35.41 -26.96 -34.67
CA LYS A 775 36.21 -27.45 -35.80
C LYS A 775 35.84 -26.84 -37.15
N ILE A 776 34.64 -26.27 -37.29
CA ILE A 776 34.17 -25.59 -38.52
C ILE A 776 35.09 -24.42 -38.89
N LEU A 777 35.60 -23.68 -37.90
CA LEU A 777 36.49 -22.55 -38.16
C LEU A 777 37.94 -22.99 -38.48
N VAL A 778 38.24 -24.30 -38.43
CA VAL A 778 39.54 -24.86 -38.83
C VAL A 778 39.56 -25.03 -40.35
N GLY A 779 39.91 -23.97 -41.06
CA GLY A 779 40.03 -23.96 -42.53
C GLY A 779 38.84 -23.39 -43.30
N SER A 780 37.84 -22.84 -42.61
CA SER A 780 36.75 -22.06 -43.21
C SER A 780 36.39 -20.85 -42.33
N GLY A 781 35.70 -19.86 -42.89
CA GLY A 781 35.20 -18.70 -42.16
C GLY A 781 33.67 -18.62 -42.14
N LEU A 782 33.15 -17.54 -41.58
CA LEU A 782 31.72 -17.28 -41.48
C LEU A 782 31.37 -15.90 -42.02
N ARG A 783 30.25 -15.80 -42.74
CA ARG A 783 29.59 -14.53 -43.01
C ARG A 783 28.22 -14.54 -42.33
N ILE A 784 28.01 -13.60 -41.42
CA ILE A 784 26.78 -13.44 -40.64
C ILE A 784 26.16 -12.11 -41.04
N ARG A 785 24.91 -12.15 -41.50
CA ARG A 785 24.12 -10.95 -41.81
C ARG A 785 22.85 -10.92 -40.98
N THR A 786 22.59 -9.78 -40.34
CA THR A 786 21.42 -9.57 -39.47
C THR A 786 20.53 -8.47 -40.00
N TRP A 787 19.21 -8.64 -39.85
CA TRP A 787 18.21 -7.63 -40.17
C TRP A 787 17.16 -7.53 -39.08
N ALA A 788 16.76 -6.31 -38.75
CA ALA A 788 15.65 -6.01 -37.86
C ALA A 788 14.84 -4.85 -38.45
N ASP A 789 13.73 -5.15 -39.13
CA ASP A 789 12.87 -4.15 -39.77
C ASP A 789 11.87 -3.53 -38.78
N VAL A 790 12.40 -3.11 -37.64
CA VAL A 790 11.71 -2.37 -36.58
C VAL A 790 12.74 -1.47 -35.87
N PRO A 791 12.37 -0.26 -35.42
CA PRO A 791 13.29 0.61 -34.70
C PRO A 791 13.91 -0.09 -33.48
N ARG A 792 15.22 0.07 -33.28
CA ARG A 792 15.88 -0.39 -32.05
C ARG A 792 15.26 0.32 -30.84
N GLY A 793 15.09 -0.39 -29.72
CA GLY A 793 14.44 0.18 -28.53
C GLY A 793 12.93 0.42 -28.68
N SER A 794 12.28 -0.21 -29.66
CA SER A 794 10.83 -0.19 -29.88
C SER A 794 10.01 -0.88 -28.79
N GLY A 795 10.66 -1.61 -27.87
CA GLY A 795 9.97 -2.37 -26.84
C GLY A 795 9.44 -3.73 -27.29
N LEU A 796 9.58 -4.11 -28.58
CA LEU A 796 9.08 -5.37 -29.19
C LEU A 796 9.99 -6.61 -29.00
N GLY A 797 11.03 -6.51 -28.18
CA GLY A 797 11.97 -7.61 -27.91
C GLY A 797 12.95 -7.88 -29.04
N THR A 798 13.10 -6.93 -29.96
CA THR A 798 13.91 -7.01 -31.18
C THR A 798 15.32 -7.56 -30.92
N SER A 799 16.02 -7.05 -29.90
CA SER A 799 17.40 -7.46 -29.60
C SER A 799 17.47 -8.93 -29.18
N SER A 800 16.65 -9.36 -28.23
CA SER A 800 16.65 -10.74 -27.72
C SER A 800 16.18 -11.74 -28.77
N ILE A 801 15.21 -11.36 -29.61
CA ILE A 801 14.73 -12.19 -30.70
C ILE A 801 15.78 -12.30 -31.82
N LEU A 802 16.49 -11.21 -32.12
CA LEU A 802 17.62 -11.25 -33.06
C LEU A 802 18.76 -12.12 -32.52
N ALA A 803 19.07 -12.03 -31.23
CA ALA A 803 20.01 -12.93 -30.57
C ALA A 803 19.56 -14.40 -30.68
N ALA A 804 18.25 -14.68 -30.50
CA ALA A 804 17.69 -16.01 -30.69
C ALA A 804 17.82 -16.49 -32.14
N ALA A 805 17.63 -15.62 -33.15
CA ALA A 805 17.81 -15.97 -34.56
C ALA A 805 19.27 -16.34 -34.87
N VAL A 806 20.23 -15.54 -34.38
CA VAL A 806 21.66 -15.79 -34.55
C VAL A 806 22.07 -17.09 -33.86
N VAL A 807 21.74 -17.26 -32.57
CA VAL A 807 22.07 -18.48 -31.81
C VAL A 807 21.48 -19.73 -32.45
N LYS A 808 20.21 -19.68 -32.86
CA LYS A 808 19.57 -20.79 -33.56
C LYS A 808 20.29 -21.12 -34.87
N GLY A 809 20.67 -20.11 -35.65
CA GLY A 809 21.42 -20.30 -36.89
C GLY A 809 22.79 -20.93 -36.66
N LEU A 810 23.52 -20.50 -35.62
CA LEU A 810 24.83 -21.04 -35.26
C LEU A 810 24.75 -22.51 -34.81
N LEU A 811 23.78 -22.85 -33.94
CA LEU A 811 23.56 -24.23 -33.48
C LEU A 811 23.17 -25.15 -34.64
N SER A 812 22.31 -24.67 -35.56
CA SER A 812 21.92 -25.42 -36.76
C SER A 812 23.14 -25.69 -37.67
N LEU A 813 24.03 -24.69 -37.81
CA LEU A 813 25.26 -24.83 -38.58
C LEU A 813 26.23 -25.87 -37.96
N MET A 814 26.32 -25.88 -36.63
CA MET A 814 27.13 -26.82 -35.84
C MET A 814 26.49 -28.21 -35.71
N ARG A 815 25.21 -28.37 -36.06
CA ARG A 815 24.39 -29.57 -35.82
C ARG A 815 24.24 -29.92 -34.34
N GLU A 816 24.12 -28.90 -33.50
CA GLU A 816 23.81 -29.03 -32.08
C GLU A 816 22.29 -28.91 -31.83
N ASP A 817 21.88 -28.95 -30.55
CA ASP A 817 20.47 -28.86 -30.17
C ASP A 817 19.88 -27.47 -30.46
N GLU A 818 19.15 -27.36 -31.57
CA GLU A 818 18.41 -26.16 -31.99
C GLU A 818 16.99 -26.05 -31.37
N SER A 819 16.69 -26.83 -30.32
CA SER A 819 15.40 -26.75 -29.63
C SER A 819 15.13 -25.33 -29.10
N LYS A 820 13.86 -24.92 -29.15
CA LYS A 820 13.44 -23.56 -28.71
C LYS A 820 13.81 -23.31 -27.24
N GLU A 821 13.74 -24.33 -26.40
CA GLU A 821 14.14 -24.26 -24.99
C GLU A 821 15.65 -24.02 -24.86
N ASN A 822 16.48 -24.75 -25.61
CA ASN A 822 17.92 -24.56 -25.58
C ASN A 822 18.35 -23.17 -26.08
N VAL A 823 17.79 -22.72 -27.20
CA VAL A 823 18.04 -21.37 -27.73
C VAL A 823 17.64 -20.31 -26.71
N ALA A 824 16.46 -20.41 -26.09
CA ALA A 824 16.00 -19.42 -25.12
C ALA A 824 16.91 -19.31 -23.89
N ARG A 825 17.44 -20.45 -23.43
CA ARG A 825 18.43 -20.54 -22.35
C ARG A 825 19.74 -19.86 -22.72
N ILE A 826 20.32 -20.19 -23.88
CA ILE A 826 21.58 -19.60 -24.34
C ILE A 826 21.45 -18.08 -24.51
N VAL A 827 20.31 -17.61 -25.02
CA VAL A 827 20.04 -16.16 -25.15
C VAL A 827 19.96 -15.48 -23.79
N LEU A 828 19.38 -16.13 -22.77
CA LEU A 828 19.36 -15.55 -21.43
C LEU A 828 20.78 -15.33 -20.88
N VAL A 829 21.71 -16.26 -21.12
CA VAL A 829 23.13 -16.10 -20.75
C VAL A 829 23.82 -15.01 -21.58
N LEU A 830 23.54 -14.98 -22.89
CA LEU A 830 24.06 -13.99 -23.83
C LEU A 830 23.76 -12.56 -23.35
N GLU A 831 22.53 -12.28 -22.93
CA GLU A 831 22.13 -10.94 -22.48
C GLU A 831 22.83 -10.48 -21.20
N GLN A 832 23.18 -11.41 -20.32
CA GLN A 832 23.96 -11.09 -19.11
C GLN A 832 25.40 -10.75 -19.48
N ILE A 833 26.02 -11.52 -20.38
CA ILE A 833 27.37 -11.26 -20.90
C ILE A 833 27.45 -9.93 -21.67
N MET A 834 26.39 -9.63 -22.43
CA MET A 834 26.25 -8.38 -23.18
C MET A 834 26.08 -7.15 -22.27
N GLY A 835 25.75 -7.36 -20.99
CA GLY A 835 25.52 -6.30 -20.01
C GLY A 835 24.16 -5.62 -20.15
N THR A 836 23.22 -6.18 -20.92
CA THR A 836 21.84 -5.66 -21.00
C THR A 836 20.96 -6.20 -19.91
N GLY A 837 21.21 -7.40 -19.39
CA GLY A 837 20.56 -7.94 -18.19
C GLY A 837 19.08 -8.31 -18.33
N GLY A 838 18.60 -8.54 -19.55
CA GLY A 838 17.18 -8.81 -19.81
C GLY A 838 16.67 -10.15 -19.26
N GLY A 839 15.34 -10.32 -19.35
CA GLY A 839 14.63 -11.52 -18.89
C GLY A 839 14.47 -12.59 -19.97
N TRP A 840 13.62 -13.58 -19.70
CA TRP A 840 13.38 -14.68 -20.65
C TRP A 840 12.20 -14.46 -21.60
N GLN A 841 11.37 -13.44 -21.38
CA GLN A 841 10.09 -13.32 -22.10
C GLN A 841 10.24 -13.03 -23.60
N ASP A 842 11.29 -12.31 -24.00
CA ASP A 842 11.43 -11.77 -25.35
C ASP A 842 11.77 -12.88 -26.34
N GLN A 843 12.79 -13.69 -26.01
CA GLN A 843 13.20 -14.85 -26.78
C GLN A 843 12.11 -15.93 -26.81
N ILE A 844 11.42 -16.19 -25.69
CA ILE A 844 10.25 -17.09 -25.71
C ILE A 844 9.16 -16.52 -26.61
N GLY A 845 8.91 -15.21 -26.48
CA GLY A 845 7.96 -14.42 -27.27
C GLY A 845 8.13 -14.60 -28.77
N GLY A 846 9.37 -14.56 -29.28
CA GLY A 846 9.69 -14.74 -30.70
C GLY A 846 9.84 -16.19 -31.18
N LEU A 847 10.30 -17.12 -30.33
CA LEU A 847 10.55 -18.52 -30.71
C LEU A 847 9.29 -19.38 -30.77
N TYR A 848 8.29 -19.08 -29.95
CA TYR A 848 7.04 -19.82 -29.88
C TYR A 848 5.91 -19.04 -30.57
N PRO A 849 5.18 -19.65 -31.53
CA PRO A 849 4.09 -18.97 -32.22
C PRO A 849 2.88 -18.73 -31.30
N GLY A 850 1.98 -17.87 -31.76
CA GLY A 850 0.68 -17.62 -31.18
C GLY A 850 0.71 -16.84 -29.86
N ILE A 851 -0.43 -16.87 -29.19
CA ILE A 851 -0.56 -16.41 -27.80
C ILE A 851 -0.15 -17.55 -26.87
N LYS A 852 0.60 -17.20 -25.83
CA LYS A 852 1.16 -18.18 -24.89
C LYS A 852 1.30 -17.59 -23.49
N CYS A 853 1.07 -18.45 -22.51
CA CYS A 853 1.30 -18.17 -21.11
C CYS A 853 2.51 -18.98 -20.66
N THR A 854 3.57 -18.29 -20.24
CA THR A 854 4.82 -18.93 -19.84
C THR A 854 5.04 -18.79 -18.35
N TYR A 855 5.37 -19.89 -17.68
CA TYR A 855 5.69 -19.94 -16.26
C TYR A 855 7.17 -20.21 -16.09
N SER A 856 7.82 -19.50 -15.17
CA SER A 856 9.15 -19.86 -14.69
C SER A 856 9.07 -20.42 -13.29
N PHE A 857 9.88 -21.44 -13.03
CA PHE A 857 10.03 -22.04 -11.70
C PHE A 857 11.50 -21.95 -11.27
N PRO A 858 11.78 -21.32 -10.13
CA PRO A 858 13.13 -21.22 -9.60
C PRO A 858 13.65 -22.60 -9.18
N GLY A 859 14.95 -22.82 -9.31
CA GLY A 859 15.62 -24.08 -8.98
C GLY A 859 17.08 -24.07 -9.43
N HIS A 860 17.80 -25.18 -9.17
CA HIS A 860 19.19 -25.34 -9.63
C HIS A 860 19.31 -25.13 -11.15
N LEU A 861 18.29 -25.56 -11.90
CA LEU A 861 18.06 -25.16 -13.27
C LEU A 861 16.74 -24.38 -13.36
N LEU A 862 16.78 -23.19 -13.95
CA LEU A 862 15.60 -22.40 -14.25
C LEU A 862 14.72 -23.16 -15.23
N ARG A 863 13.54 -23.61 -14.78
CA ARG A 863 12.60 -24.34 -15.61
C ARG A 863 11.56 -23.40 -16.21
N LEU A 864 11.46 -23.37 -17.53
CA LEU A 864 10.45 -22.63 -18.26
C LEU A 864 9.37 -23.59 -18.78
N GLN A 865 8.10 -23.30 -18.50
CA GLN A 865 6.96 -24.04 -19.04
C GLN A 865 6.12 -23.11 -19.91
N VAL A 866 6.11 -23.36 -21.21
CA VAL A 866 5.33 -22.59 -22.19
C VAL A 866 4.01 -23.30 -22.45
N PHE A 867 2.90 -22.63 -22.17
CA PHE A 867 1.55 -23.11 -22.50
C PHE A 867 0.98 -22.29 -23.66
N PRO A 868 0.97 -22.82 -24.90
CA PRO A 868 0.29 -22.19 -26.02
C PRO A 868 -1.22 -22.13 -25.79
N LEU A 869 -1.86 -21.02 -26.15
CA LEU A 869 -3.32 -20.87 -26.12
C LEU A 869 -3.87 -21.13 -27.52
N VAL A 870 -4.68 -22.19 -27.65
CA VAL A 870 -5.40 -22.47 -28.89
C VAL A 870 -6.74 -21.74 -28.86
N LEU A 871 -6.81 -20.60 -29.54
CA LEU A 871 -8.01 -19.77 -29.60
C LEU A 871 -8.89 -20.16 -30.81
N SER A 872 -10.20 -19.91 -30.69
CA SER A 872 -11.10 -20.10 -31.83
C SER A 872 -10.80 -19.07 -32.94
N PRO A 873 -11.01 -19.42 -34.23
CA PRO A 873 -10.80 -18.47 -35.32
C PRO A 873 -11.63 -17.19 -35.21
N GLN A 874 -12.80 -17.27 -34.56
CA GLN A 874 -13.67 -16.12 -34.29
C GLN A 874 -13.02 -15.18 -33.29
N LEU A 875 -12.46 -15.71 -32.21
CA LEU A 875 -11.80 -14.91 -31.18
C LEU A 875 -10.52 -14.24 -31.71
N VAL A 876 -9.74 -14.95 -32.53
CA VAL A 876 -8.57 -14.37 -33.22
C VAL A 876 -8.98 -13.18 -34.07
N ARG A 877 -10.05 -13.30 -34.87
CA ARG A 877 -10.57 -12.19 -35.68
C ARG A 877 -11.06 -11.03 -34.82
N HIS A 878 -11.77 -11.31 -33.72
CA HIS A 878 -12.26 -10.28 -32.82
C HIS A 878 -11.12 -9.48 -32.17
N LEU A 879 -10.04 -10.17 -31.79
CA LEU A 879 -8.84 -9.54 -31.26
C LEU A 879 -8.12 -8.70 -32.32
N GLU A 880 -7.88 -9.25 -33.52
CA GLU A 880 -7.25 -8.53 -34.65
C GLU A 880 -8.06 -7.30 -35.08
N GLN A 881 -9.39 -7.34 -34.94
CA GLN A 881 -10.29 -6.23 -35.29
C GLN A 881 -10.36 -5.11 -34.24
N ARG A 882 -9.98 -5.39 -32.99
CA ARG A 882 -10.11 -4.46 -31.85
C ARG A 882 -8.79 -3.94 -31.31
N LEU A 883 -7.71 -4.71 -31.44
CA LEU A 883 -6.40 -4.36 -30.89
C LEU A 883 -5.57 -3.59 -31.93
N LEU A 884 -5.20 -2.36 -31.60
CA LEU A 884 -4.29 -1.54 -32.40
C LEU A 884 -2.88 -1.61 -31.83
N ILE A 885 -1.90 -1.67 -32.73
CA ILE A 885 -0.47 -1.61 -32.41
C ILE A 885 0.08 -0.29 -32.97
N VAL A 886 0.46 0.61 -32.07
CA VAL A 886 0.81 2.00 -32.39
C VAL A 886 2.23 2.29 -31.94
N PHE A 887 3.08 2.75 -32.86
CA PHE A 887 4.42 3.23 -32.52
C PHE A 887 4.36 4.72 -32.16
N THR A 888 4.91 5.08 -31.00
CA THR A 888 4.84 6.44 -30.45
C THR A 888 5.86 7.42 -31.04
N GLY A 889 6.73 6.98 -31.94
CA GLY A 889 7.84 7.79 -32.47
C GLY A 889 9.02 7.94 -31.51
N GLN A 890 8.82 7.69 -30.21
CA GLN A 890 9.84 7.80 -29.18
C GLN A 890 10.52 6.46 -28.92
N VAL A 891 11.82 6.48 -28.61
CA VAL A 891 12.61 5.28 -28.30
C VAL A 891 13.35 5.50 -26.99
N ARG A 892 13.32 4.50 -26.10
CA ARG A 892 14.06 4.51 -24.84
C ARG A 892 14.87 3.23 -24.68
N LEU A 893 16.11 3.37 -24.21
CA LEU A 893 16.95 2.24 -23.85
C LEU A 893 16.46 1.61 -22.55
N ALA A 894 16.13 0.31 -22.59
CA ALA A 894 15.56 -0.44 -21.46
C ALA A 894 16.55 -0.65 -20.29
N ASN A 895 17.86 -0.56 -20.53
CA ASN A 895 18.89 -0.89 -19.54
C ASN A 895 18.83 0.01 -18.28
N GLN A 896 18.53 1.30 -18.42
CA GLN A 896 18.42 2.22 -17.28
C GLN A 896 17.21 1.89 -16.40
N VAL A 897 16.09 1.49 -17.01
CA VAL A 897 14.87 1.09 -16.29
C VAL A 897 15.14 -0.22 -15.53
N LEU A 898 15.73 -1.19 -16.23
CA LEU A 898 16.11 -2.47 -15.66
C LEU A 898 16.98 -2.29 -14.41
N GLN A 899 18.00 -1.42 -14.48
CA GLN A 899 18.88 -1.17 -13.35
C GLN A 899 18.14 -0.69 -12.11
N LYS A 900 17.22 0.26 -12.28
CA LYS A 900 16.40 0.79 -11.17
C LYS A 900 15.49 -0.28 -10.57
N VAL A 901 14.76 -1.01 -11.40
CA VAL A 901 13.79 -2.04 -10.96
C VAL A 901 14.51 -3.19 -10.26
N VAL A 902 15.60 -3.70 -10.83
CA VAL A 902 16.38 -4.79 -10.22
C VAL A 902 17.06 -4.34 -8.91
N THR A 903 17.54 -3.10 -8.81
CA THR A 903 18.09 -2.57 -7.55
C THR A 903 17.03 -2.54 -6.45
N ARG A 904 15.82 -2.02 -6.76
CA ARG A 904 14.69 -2.03 -5.81
C ARG A 904 14.28 -3.45 -5.42
N TYR A 905 14.29 -4.40 -6.37
CA TYR A 905 14.04 -5.81 -6.06
C TYR A 905 15.07 -6.41 -5.11
N LEU A 906 16.36 -6.15 -5.35
CA LEU A 906 17.46 -6.63 -4.51
C LEU A 906 17.41 -6.03 -3.11
N ARG A 907 16.92 -4.80 -2.95
CA ARG A 907 16.66 -4.17 -1.64
C ARG A 907 15.51 -4.84 -0.88
N ARG A 908 14.59 -5.48 -1.60
CA ARG A 908 13.30 -5.99 -1.14
C ARG A 908 12.25 -4.90 -0.92
N ASP A 909 12.26 -3.88 -1.80
CA ASP A 909 11.23 -2.85 -1.85
C ASP A 909 9.84 -3.51 -1.95
N ASN A 910 9.04 -3.27 -0.91
CA ASN A 910 7.78 -3.94 -0.67
C ASN A 910 6.71 -3.62 -1.73
N LEU A 911 6.62 -2.35 -2.14
CA LEU A 911 5.71 -1.93 -3.20
C LEU A 911 6.06 -2.65 -4.51
N LEU A 912 7.34 -2.62 -4.89
CA LEU A 912 7.80 -3.27 -6.11
C LEU A 912 7.58 -4.80 -6.09
N ILE A 913 7.86 -5.46 -4.96
CA ILE A 913 7.59 -6.90 -4.83
C ILE A 913 6.10 -7.19 -5.02
N SER A 914 5.23 -6.40 -4.39
CA SER A 914 3.78 -6.56 -4.53
C SER A 914 3.31 -6.36 -5.97
N SER A 915 3.80 -5.30 -6.64
CA SER A 915 3.47 -5.01 -8.04
C SER A 915 3.88 -6.15 -8.99
N ILE A 916 5.09 -6.74 -8.83
CA ILE A 916 5.51 -7.88 -9.67
C ILE A 916 4.68 -9.15 -9.37
N LYS A 917 4.34 -9.43 -8.10
CA LYS A 917 3.41 -10.54 -7.77
C LYS A 917 2.06 -10.34 -8.44
N ARG A 918 1.53 -9.12 -8.40
CA ARG A 918 0.25 -8.77 -9.03
C ARG A 918 0.31 -8.91 -10.54
N LEU A 919 1.37 -8.44 -11.20
CA LEU A 919 1.59 -8.65 -12.65
C LEU A 919 1.58 -10.15 -13.02
N ALA A 920 2.25 -10.99 -12.24
CA ALA A 920 2.25 -12.44 -12.47
C ALA A 920 0.88 -13.08 -12.23
N ALA A 921 0.09 -12.59 -11.26
CA ALA A 921 -1.28 -13.03 -11.02
C ALA A 921 -2.21 -12.61 -12.16
N LEU A 922 -2.11 -11.36 -12.62
CA LEU A 922 -2.85 -10.83 -13.75
C LEU A 922 -2.57 -11.58 -15.04
N ALA A 923 -1.35 -12.09 -15.25
CA ALA A 923 -1.05 -12.96 -16.39
C ALA A 923 -1.82 -14.29 -16.37
N LYS A 924 -2.12 -14.83 -15.18
CA LYS A 924 -2.97 -16.02 -15.04
C LYS A 924 -4.43 -15.68 -15.31
N MET A 925 -4.92 -14.56 -14.77
CA MET A 925 -6.28 -14.06 -15.02
C MET A 925 -6.48 -13.77 -16.52
N GLY A 926 -5.52 -13.12 -17.18
CA GLY A 926 -5.61 -12.79 -18.61
C GLY A 926 -5.60 -14.03 -19.50
N ARG A 927 -4.93 -15.10 -19.08
CA ARG A 927 -5.04 -16.40 -19.74
C ARG A 927 -6.46 -16.95 -19.63
N GLU A 928 -7.06 -16.89 -18.44
CA GLU A 928 -8.43 -17.38 -18.20
C GLU A 928 -9.46 -16.55 -18.99
N ALA A 929 -9.34 -15.22 -18.99
CA ALA A 929 -10.15 -14.30 -19.78
C ALA A 929 -10.12 -14.64 -21.28
N LEU A 930 -8.92 -14.79 -21.87
CA LEU A 930 -8.76 -15.20 -23.27
C LEU A 930 -9.36 -16.59 -23.55
N MET A 931 -9.23 -17.54 -22.62
CA MET A 931 -9.81 -18.87 -22.78
C MET A 931 -11.34 -18.86 -22.72
N ASN A 932 -11.92 -17.92 -21.96
CA ASN A 932 -13.36 -17.70 -21.86
C ASN A 932 -13.92 -16.83 -23.01
N GLY A 933 -13.04 -16.21 -23.81
CA GLY A 933 -13.41 -15.30 -24.89
C GLY A 933 -13.78 -13.89 -24.41
N ASP A 934 -13.46 -13.54 -23.17
CA ASP A 934 -13.70 -12.22 -22.61
C ASP A 934 -12.53 -11.29 -22.94
N ILE A 935 -12.68 -10.53 -24.02
CA ILE A 935 -11.66 -9.58 -24.48
C ILE A 935 -11.68 -8.29 -23.66
N ASP A 936 -12.83 -7.95 -23.06
CA ASP A 936 -12.95 -6.71 -22.29
C ASP A 936 -12.18 -6.85 -20.97
N GLU A 937 -12.27 -8.01 -20.32
CA GLU A 937 -11.46 -8.34 -19.14
C GLU A 937 -9.94 -8.30 -19.45
N VAL A 938 -9.52 -8.70 -20.66
CA VAL A 938 -8.10 -8.54 -21.08
C VAL A 938 -7.71 -7.06 -21.18
N GLY A 939 -8.62 -6.20 -21.62
CA GLY A 939 -8.45 -4.75 -21.63
C GLY A 939 -8.25 -4.19 -20.22
N ASP A 940 -9.11 -4.56 -19.29
CA ASP A 940 -9.00 -4.14 -17.88
C ASP A 940 -7.68 -4.61 -17.27
N ILE A 941 -7.25 -5.84 -17.57
CA ILE A 941 -5.96 -6.38 -17.15
C ILE A 941 -4.79 -5.59 -17.74
N MET A 942 -4.86 -5.20 -19.02
CA MET A 942 -3.83 -4.36 -19.64
C MET A 942 -3.75 -2.98 -18.96
N GLN A 943 -4.89 -2.41 -18.61
CA GLN A 943 -4.99 -1.13 -17.91
C GLN A 943 -4.37 -1.21 -16.50
N GLU A 944 -4.69 -2.27 -15.75
CA GLU A 944 -4.08 -2.50 -14.44
C GLU A 944 -2.58 -2.76 -14.55
N ALA A 945 -2.15 -3.56 -15.53
CA ALA A 945 -0.74 -3.81 -15.79
C ALA A 945 0.03 -2.52 -16.10
N TRP A 946 -0.57 -1.60 -16.84
CA TRP A 946 0.03 -0.29 -17.11
C TRP A 946 0.22 0.54 -15.83
N ARG A 947 -0.79 0.59 -14.97
CA ARG A 947 -0.70 1.24 -13.65
C ARG A 947 0.43 0.66 -12.81
N LEU A 948 0.56 -0.67 -12.78
CA LEU A 948 1.64 -1.36 -12.06
C LEU A 948 3.01 -1.07 -12.68
N HIS A 949 3.14 -0.95 -14.00
CA HIS A 949 4.40 -0.54 -14.64
C HIS A 949 4.83 0.88 -14.19
N GLN A 950 3.87 1.80 -14.01
CA GLN A 950 4.15 3.13 -13.48
C GLN A 950 4.59 3.11 -12.01
N GLU A 951 4.14 2.14 -11.20
CA GLU A 951 4.66 1.92 -9.84
C GLU A 951 6.11 1.38 -9.84
N LEU A 952 6.46 0.55 -10.82
CA LEU A 952 7.81 -0.01 -10.97
C LEU A 952 8.82 1.05 -11.41
N ASP A 953 8.49 1.83 -12.45
CA ASP A 953 9.26 2.99 -12.92
C ASP A 953 8.29 4.11 -13.33
N PRO A 954 8.16 5.20 -12.56
CA PRO A 954 7.31 6.34 -12.94
C PRO A 954 7.71 6.95 -14.28
N TYR A 955 8.97 6.83 -14.68
CA TYR A 955 9.48 7.32 -15.96
C TYR A 955 9.12 6.41 -17.15
N CYS A 956 8.41 5.30 -16.92
CA CYS A 956 7.88 4.48 -18.01
C CYS A 956 6.76 5.21 -18.79
N SER A 957 6.17 6.28 -18.23
CA SER A 957 5.32 7.22 -18.97
C SER A 957 5.99 8.59 -19.11
N ASN A 958 5.42 9.42 -19.97
CA ASN A 958 5.78 10.82 -20.14
C ASN A 958 4.57 11.61 -20.67
N GLU A 959 4.68 12.94 -20.73
CA GLU A 959 3.58 13.81 -21.15
C GLU A 959 2.98 13.42 -22.52
N PHE A 960 3.79 12.95 -23.47
CA PHE A 960 3.31 12.51 -24.78
C PHE A 960 2.49 11.21 -24.68
N VAL A 961 3.00 10.22 -23.94
CA VAL A 961 2.30 8.94 -23.71
C VAL A 961 1.00 9.17 -22.95
N ASP A 962 1.01 10.04 -21.94
CA ASP A 962 -0.18 10.37 -21.15
C ASP A 962 -1.24 11.07 -22.03
N LYS A 963 -0.83 11.98 -22.93
CA LYS A 963 -1.71 12.59 -23.94
C LYS A 963 -2.29 11.57 -24.91
N LEU A 964 -1.47 10.66 -25.43
CA LEU A 964 -1.91 9.58 -26.32
C LEU A 964 -2.96 8.70 -25.66
N PHE A 965 -2.74 8.29 -24.42
CA PHE A 965 -3.67 7.45 -23.68
C PHE A 965 -4.94 8.19 -23.27
N ALA A 966 -4.84 9.46 -22.86
CA ALA A 966 -6.02 10.30 -22.62
C ALA A 966 -6.86 10.46 -23.90
N PHE A 967 -6.22 10.60 -25.07
CA PHE A 967 -6.89 10.66 -26.37
C PHE A 967 -7.57 9.33 -26.74
N ALA A 968 -6.93 8.20 -26.46
CA ALA A 968 -7.46 6.87 -26.77
C ALA A 968 -8.54 6.39 -25.79
N ASN A 969 -8.54 6.88 -24.54
CA ASN A 969 -9.40 6.42 -23.45
C ASN A 969 -10.91 6.33 -23.79
N PRO A 970 -11.53 7.28 -24.53
CA PRO A 970 -12.94 7.17 -24.89
C PRO A 970 -13.27 5.95 -25.77
N TYR A 971 -12.31 5.49 -26.59
CA TYR A 971 -12.47 4.41 -27.57
C TYR A 971 -12.05 3.04 -27.04
N CYS A 972 -11.20 3.01 -26.01
CA CYS A 972 -10.57 1.80 -25.51
C CYS A 972 -11.24 1.24 -24.25
N VAL A 973 -11.09 -0.06 -24.04
CA VAL A 973 -11.30 -0.72 -22.74
C VAL A 973 -10.04 -0.60 -21.90
N GLY A 974 -8.87 -0.81 -22.52
CA GLY A 974 -7.59 -0.61 -21.85
C GLY A 974 -6.43 -0.47 -22.83
N TYR A 975 -5.31 0.02 -22.30
CA TYR A 975 -4.11 0.31 -23.07
C TYR A 975 -2.84 0.17 -22.22
N LYS A 976 -1.70 -0.06 -22.88
CA LYS A 976 -0.37 -0.07 -22.24
C LYS A 976 0.75 0.12 -23.25
N LEU A 977 1.93 0.53 -22.79
CA LEU A 977 3.15 0.34 -23.58
C LEU A 977 3.65 -1.12 -23.50
N VAL A 978 4.39 -1.51 -24.54
CA VAL A 978 5.08 -2.80 -24.65
C VAL A 978 6.51 -2.66 -24.16
N GLY A 979 7.00 -3.66 -23.40
CA GLY A 979 8.36 -3.64 -22.85
C GLY A 979 8.58 -2.64 -21.70
N ALA A 980 9.79 -2.09 -21.59
CA ALA A 980 10.24 -1.29 -20.44
C ALA A 980 9.60 0.11 -20.32
N GLY A 981 8.91 0.59 -21.35
CA GLY A 981 8.23 1.90 -21.37
C GLY A 981 9.12 3.10 -21.71
N GLY A 982 8.53 4.29 -21.60
CA GLY A 982 9.11 5.60 -21.92
C GLY A 982 9.13 5.94 -23.42
N GLY A 983 8.43 5.14 -24.23
CA GLY A 983 8.40 5.19 -25.69
C GLY A 983 8.14 3.80 -26.28
N GLY A 984 8.26 3.66 -27.60
CA GLY A 984 8.14 2.39 -28.31
C GLY A 984 6.73 2.13 -28.82
N PHE A 985 6.29 0.87 -28.74
CA PHE A 985 4.96 0.48 -29.16
C PHE A 985 3.95 0.50 -28.00
N ALA A 986 2.73 0.92 -28.32
CA ALA A 986 1.56 0.88 -27.48
C ALA A 986 0.56 -0.14 -28.02
N LEU A 987 -0.10 -0.84 -27.10
CA LEU A 987 -1.27 -1.67 -27.35
C LEU A 987 -2.50 -0.90 -26.93
N LEU A 988 -3.45 -0.70 -27.84
CA LEU A 988 -4.73 -0.04 -27.58
C LEU A 988 -5.86 -1.01 -27.90
N LEU A 989 -6.58 -1.49 -26.89
CA LEU A 989 -7.70 -2.41 -27.08
C LEU A 989 -9.02 -1.62 -27.13
N ALA A 990 -9.58 -1.46 -28.33
CA ALA A 990 -10.83 -0.75 -28.53
C ALA A 990 -12.04 -1.50 -27.94
N LYS A 991 -13.12 -0.78 -27.57
CA LYS A 991 -14.39 -1.35 -27.08
C LYS A 991 -15.07 -2.27 -28.10
N ASP A 992 -14.98 -1.93 -29.37
CA ASP A 992 -15.48 -2.75 -30.46
C ASP A 992 -14.73 -2.42 -31.77
N HIS A 993 -15.12 -3.09 -32.86
CA HIS A 993 -14.50 -2.89 -34.16
C HIS A 993 -14.74 -1.48 -34.74
N CYS A 994 -15.87 -0.84 -34.45
CA CYS A 994 -16.17 0.51 -34.93
C CYS A 994 -15.25 1.52 -34.22
N CYS A 995 -15.16 1.44 -32.89
CA CYS A 995 -14.24 2.25 -32.11
C CYS A 995 -12.78 2.05 -32.55
N ALA A 996 -12.37 0.83 -32.92
CA ALA A 996 -11.02 0.57 -33.43
C ALA A 996 -10.75 1.32 -34.76
N GLN A 997 -11.72 1.32 -35.68
CA GLN A 997 -11.60 2.05 -36.94
C GLN A 997 -11.62 3.57 -36.74
N GLU A 998 -12.50 4.06 -35.86
CA GLU A 998 -12.57 5.48 -35.51
C GLU A 998 -11.27 5.96 -34.88
N LEU A 999 -10.74 5.22 -33.90
CA LEU A 999 -9.47 5.53 -33.26
C LEU A 999 -8.32 5.52 -34.27
N ARG A 1000 -8.26 4.53 -35.17
CA ARG A 1000 -7.23 4.49 -36.23
C ARG A 1000 -7.28 5.75 -37.09
N ARG A 1001 -8.46 6.14 -37.58
CA ARG A 1001 -8.64 7.37 -38.38
C ARG A 1001 -8.32 8.62 -37.57
N ALA A 1002 -8.70 8.66 -36.30
CA ALA A 1002 -8.46 9.81 -35.43
C ALA A 1002 -6.97 10.00 -35.16
N LEU A 1003 -6.22 8.92 -34.95
CA LEU A 1003 -4.77 8.94 -34.80
C LEU A 1003 -4.06 9.38 -36.10
N GLU A 1004 -4.47 8.85 -37.25
CA GLU A 1004 -3.87 9.21 -38.55
C GLU A 1004 -4.12 10.67 -38.95
N ASN A 1005 -5.22 11.28 -38.49
CA ASN A 1005 -5.57 12.67 -38.81
C ASN A 1005 -5.18 13.68 -37.72
N SER A 1006 -4.62 13.23 -36.60
CA SER A 1006 -4.24 14.12 -35.50
C SER A 1006 -2.93 14.85 -35.81
N PRO A 1007 -2.92 16.19 -35.91
CA PRO A 1007 -1.68 16.94 -36.09
C PRO A 1007 -0.82 16.99 -34.81
N ASP A 1008 -1.43 16.75 -33.64
CA ASP A 1008 -0.78 16.89 -32.33
C ASP A 1008 -0.11 15.58 -31.84
N LEU A 1009 -0.38 14.45 -32.50
CA LEU A 1009 0.14 13.13 -32.13
C LEU A 1009 0.92 12.52 -33.31
N ASP A 1010 2.24 12.62 -33.29
CA ASP A 1010 3.11 11.97 -34.28
C ASP A 1010 3.26 10.47 -33.96
N VAL A 1011 2.26 9.68 -34.34
CA VAL A 1011 2.23 8.24 -34.11
C VAL A 1011 1.99 7.46 -35.40
N LYS A 1012 2.51 6.23 -35.46
CA LYS A 1012 2.31 5.33 -36.61
C LYS A 1012 1.57 4.07 -36.19
N THR A 1013 0.40 3.83 -36.77
CA THR A 1013 -0.35 2.58 -36.59
C THR A 1013 0.17 1.51 -37.57
N TYR A 1014 0.46 0.32 -37.07
CA TYR A 1014 0.92 -0.82 -37.88
C TYR A 1014 -0.21 -1.81 -38.15
N ASN A 1015 -0.21 -2.38 -39.35
CA ASN A 1015 -0.97 -3.60 -39.61
C ASN A 1015 -0.22 -4.79 -39.02
N TRP A 1016 -0.95 -5.68 -38.36
CA TRP A 1016 -0.36 -6.83 -37.69
C TRP A 1016 -1.29 -8.05 -37.82
N SER A 1017 -0.71 -9.23 -37.64
CA SER A 1017 -1.46 -10.50 -37.56
C SER A 1017 -0.75 -11.47 -36.63
N ILE A 1018 -1.49 -12.40 -36.02
CA ILE A 1018 -0.90 -13.40 -35.13
C ILE A 1018 -0.03 -14.37 -35.93
N PHE A 1019 1.20 -14.61 -35.49
CA PHE A 1019 2.07 -15.62 -36.09
C PHE A 1019 1.73 -17.00 -35.53
N LEU A 1020 1.03 -17.86 -36.28
CA LEU A 1020 0.57 -19.18 -35.81
C LEU A 1020 1.53 -20.36 -36.10
N GLY A 1021 2.69 -20.12 -36.72
CA GLY A 1021 3.68 -21.14 -37.04
C GLY A 1021 3.97 -21.22 -38.52
#